data_AF-A0A2L2XFF2-F1
#
_entry.id   AF-A0A2L2XFF2-F1
#
_cell.length_a   1.000
_cell.length_b   1.000
_cell.length_c   1.000
_cell.angle_alpha   90.00
_cell.angle_beta   90.00
_cell.angle_gamma   90.00
#
_symmetry.space_group_name_H-M   'P 1'
#
loop_
_entity.id
_entity.type
_entity.pdbx_description
1 polymer ?
#
loop_
_entity_poly.entity_id
_entity_poly.type
_entity_poly.pdbx_seq_one_letter_code
_entity_poly.pdbx_strand_id
1 'polypeptide(L)'
;MKKVIYIFFCIAALLFYCVPARGEANDYYTDMKDSFAGDAVKELAGQGIVKGVAPGKFGPEQYITREHFCVLAAKTLGVTPVYPDSPSFKDLSPRDPAYGYVEALARLGLISGNGTGCFKPGEPVKRQDAAVIAYRAAGDSAAGEAKISDSGMVSPYAAGAVDFVTLKGWMSAGNGYFYPLQGLTRGQAAVLAKYLYDERKWQAMTSLRDVAPRKKSAGKNQQLSLAPLPPEEILSYTPVYGLDAPDLASMEAYGKFTARGRAGNTLITVNAGDSWYNVEMAIADASVQTGGDALSATGGTKGETELEYTYRVEQASPDSTFQNMEQKQYSGPVDGLQSSGEIWTGFLRQQGRDITADLGRVTSVSQISLEFKQDVNAGIKMPEYLKCAVSVDGEKWYYLGRVNHGVSPADSSVQTRALQLTFPPVNAKYVKISFPVDVYVFARHLSIRGGLPADKPAVLSSGNWAGIAELNYLLIPDMKDILLIYSGTVANGSPVTWNTGDFLPLAGYLDTGGAVRGRMFDTMLFLPFPGTTGNRDNWSAYLDSLFAPGQQLQALDQAVASVNNALGDSAREKVILTLPYPDPQQHQFGTLDKGEGPLSFSVEDVDGEKALANRLQALQWYYAALKEKWRGADFKNLELAGIYWYKENIDNRIPGERELVVNTAKMVRDDGQRFFWIPYFGAYGYQNWRSYGFSHVILQPNFYTADDIVEDRMSHAAEHAGRYNLGVELEIDDRITYSRNNFDLFYRELDWADRLGLDGSVTNAYYAGSKTLLNVRNSDVPQIRAIYDDLYRWINGTYQPKGN
;
A
#
# COMPACT_ATOMS: atom_id res chain seq x y z
N MET A 1 -1.33 -30.15 -72.29
CA MET A 1 -0.26 -29.40 -72.98
C MET A 1 0.17 -28.22 -72.11
N LYS A 2 1.48 -28.14 -71.86
CA LYS A 2 2.30 -27.00 -71.40
C LYS A 2 2.11 -26.41 -69.99
N LYS A 3 3.14 -26.70 -69.19
CA LYS A 3 3.65 -26.01 -68.00
C LYS A 3 3.86 -24.51 -68.25
N VAL A 4 3.66 -23.69 -67.21
CA VAL A 4 4.51 -22.51 -66.91
C VAL A 4 4.72 -22.45 -65.40
N ILE A 5 5.98 -22.38 -65.01
CA ILE A 5 6.51 -22.17 -63.66
C ILE A 5 6.70 -20.67 -63.46
N TYR A 6 6.26 -20.12 -62.33
CA TYR A 6 6.90 -18.96 -61.71
C TYR A 6 6.95 -19.15 -60.19
N ILE A 7 8.17 -19.24 -59.69
CA ILE A 7 8.58 -19.07 -58.29
C ILE A 7 8.57 -17.56 -58.00
N PHE A 8 8.04 -17.10 -56.87
CA PHE A 8 8.64 -16.02 -56.05
C PHE A 8 7.85 -15.79 -54.73
N PHE A 9 8.57 -15.95 -53.61
CA PHE A 9 8.47 -15.31 -52.29
C PHE A 9 7.08 -14.98 -51.69
N CYS A 10 6.64 -15.80 -50.72
CA CYS A 10 5.77 -15.35 -49.64
C CYS A 10 6.60 -14.51 -48.64
N ILE A 11 6.58 -13.18 -48.77
CA ILE A 11 6.94 -12.28 -47.67
C ILE A 11 5.72 -12.23 -46.75
N ALA A 12 5.71 -13.08 -45.72
CA ALA A 12 4.88 -12.86 -44.56
C ALA A 12 5.45 -11.65 -43.82
N ALA A 13 4.78 -10.51 -43.93
CA ALA A 13 5.06 -9.34 -43.10
C ALA A 13 4.64 -9.66 -41.66
N LEU A 14 5.54 -10.29 -40.91
CA LEU A 14 5.56 -10.26 -39.45
C LEU A 14 5.91 -8.82 -39.03
N LEU A 15 4.90 -7.98 -38.90
CA LEU A 15 4.99 -6.77 -38.09
C LEU A 15 5.10 -7.24 -36.63
N PHE A 16 6.33 -7.53 -36.21
CA PHE A 16 6.69 -7.52 -34.80
C PHE A 16 6.47 -6.10 -34.30
N TYR A 17 5.34 -5.86 -33.64
CA TYR A 17 5.26 -4.83 -32.63
C TYR A 17 6.22 -5.26 -31.52
N CYS A 18 7.46 -4.78 -31.61
CA CYS A 18 8.41 -4.85 -30.51
C CYS A 18 7.86 -3.94 -29.41
N VAL A 19 7.11 -4.53 -28.48
CA VAL A 19 6.92 -3.92 -27.17
C VAL A 19 8.32 -3.91 -26.55
N PRO A 20 8.92 -2.74 -26.23
CA PRO A 20 10.19 -2.74 -25.53
C PRO A 20 9.98 -3.44 -24.19
N ALA A 21 10.75 -4.50 -23.96
CA ALA A 21 10.86 -5.12 -22.66
C ALA A 21 11.20 -4.02 -21.64
N ARG A 22 10.35 -3.89 -20.62
CA ARG A 22 10.44 -2.85 -19.60
C ARG A 22 11.55 -3.25 -18.62
N GLY A 23 12.77 -2.79 -18.86
CA GLY A 23 13.89 -2.92 -17.94
C GLY A 23 13.69 -2.06 -16.68
N GLU A 24 14.33 -2.48 -15.60
CA GLU A 24 14.26 -1.88 -14.26
C GLU A 24 14.57 -0.37 -14.25
N ALA A 25 13.93 0.37 -13.35
CA ALA A 25 13.79 1.81 -13.39
C ALA A 25 15.09 2.62 -13.26
N ASN A 26 16.22 2.00 -12.90
CA ASN A 26 17.52 2.69 -12.79
C ASN A 26 18.30 2.77 -14.13
N ASP A 27 17.96 1.95 -15.12
CA ASP A 27 18.70 1.87 -16.40
C ASP A 27 18.19 2.82 -17.50
N TYR A 28 17.19 3.66 -17.21
CA TYR A 28 16.50 4.45 -18.24
C TYR A 28 17.31 5.64 -18.78
N TYR A 29 18.23 6.22 -18.00
CA TYR A 29 18.99 7.41 -18.38
C TYR A 29 20.48 7.26 -18.09
N THR A 30 21.26 7.03 -19.14
CA THR A 30 22.72 6.82 -19.06
C THR A 30 23.49 8.03 -18.53
N ASP A 31 22.92 9.23 -18.59
CA ASP A 31 23.50 10.48 -18.08
C ASP A 31 23.05 10.81 -16.65
N MET A 32 22.37 9.89 -15.97
CA MET A 32 21.98 10.02 -14.56
C MET A 32 22.79 9.12 -13.63
N LYS A 33 23.64 8.25 -14.17
CA LYS A 33 24.55 7.42 -13.37
C LYS A 33 25.46 8.33 -12.52
N ASP A 34 25.45 8.12 -11.20
CA ASP A 34 26.18 8.90 -10.20
C ASP A 34 25.78 10.39 -10.09
N SER A 35 24.64 10.79 -10.69
CA SER A 35 24.12 12.15 -10.59
C SER A 35 23.44 12.40 -9.25
N PHE A 36 23.62 13.59 -8.67
CA PHE A 36 22.92 14.01 -7.45
C PHE A 36 21.38 13.98 -7.57
N ALA A 37 20.87 13.96 -8.80
CA ALA A 37 19.44 13.91 -9.09
C ALA A 37 18.94 12.51 -9.51
N GLY A 38 19.79 11.47 -9.46
CA GLY A 38 19.48 10.11 -9.92
C GLY A 38 18.20 9.56 -9.29
N ASP A 39 18.16 9.47 -7.95
CA ASP A 39 17.02 8.92 -7.21
C ASP A 39 15.73 9.72 -7.44
N ALA A 40 15.84 11.05 -7.45
CA ALA A 40 14.71 11.93 -7.72
C ALA A 40 14.12 11.69 -9.11
N VAL A 41 14.97 11.60 -10.15
CA VAL A 41 14.51 11.36 -11.53
C VAL A 41 13.88 9.98 -11.66
N LYS A 42 14.49 8.97 -11.04
CA LYS A 42 14.00 7.59 -11.07
C LYS A 42 12.59 7.48 -10.49
N GLU A 43 12.38 8.01 -9.29
CA GLU A 43 11.08 7.96 -8.62
C GLU A 43 10.03 8.76 -9.40
N LEU A 44 10.34 10.00 -9.79
CA LEU A 44 9.41 10.85 -10.51
C LEU A 44 9.08 10.29 -11.91
N ALA A 45 10.01 9.59 -12.56
CA ALA A 45 9.78 8.93 -13.85
C ALA A 45 8.82 7.74 -13.69
N GLY A 46 8.99 6.93 -12.63
CA GLY A 46 8.07 5.85 -12.29
C GLY A 46 6.63 6.33 -12.04
N GLN A 47 6.48 7.58 -11.61
CA GLN A 47 5.19 8.25 -11.36
C GLN A 47 4.65 9.02 -12.59
N GLY A 48 5.33 8.98 -13.73
CA GLY A 48 4.97 9.71 -14.95
C GLY A 48 5.09 11.25 -14.84
N ILE A 49 5.82 11.74 -13.83
CA ILE A 49 6.00 13.16 -13.55
C ILE A 49 7.11 13.76 -14.41
N VAL A 50 8.23 13.05 -14.58
CA VAL A 50 9.35 13.48 -15.44
C VAL A 50 9.56 12.54 -16.63
N LYS A 51 10.13 13.10 -17.70
CA LYS A 51 10.51 12.38 -18.92
C LYS A 51 11.85 12.90 -19.44
N GLY A 52 12.62 12.01 -20.06
CA GLY A 52 13.90 12.35 -20.69
C GLY A 52 13.73 13.24 -21.91
N VAL A 53 14.84 13.88 -22.31
CA VAL A 53 14.91 14.76 -23.49
C VAL A 53 15.14 13.98 -24.78
N ALA A 54 15.67 12.76 -24.66
CA ALA A 54 15.88 11.82 -25.76
C ALA A 54 15.87 10.38 -25.21
N PRO A 55 15.72 9.35 -26.06
CA PRO A 55 15.87 7.96 -25.61
C PRO A 55 17.18 7.76 -24.86
N GLY A 56 17.12 7.25 -23.62
CA GLY A 56 18.31 6.99 -22.81
C GLY A 56 18.99 8.23 -22.19
N LYS A 57 18.43 9.44 -22.34
CA LYS A 57 19.02 10.70 -21.83
C LYS A 57 18.01 11.60 -21.10
N PHE A 58 18.36 12.01 -19.88
CA PHE A 58 17.56 12.96 -19.08
C PHE A 58 17.97 14.42 -19.30
N GLY A 59 19.26 14.69 -19.54
CA GLY A 59 19.84 16.02 -19.68
C GLY A 59 19.87 16.83 -18.37
N PRO A 60 20.47 16.33 -17.27
CA PRO A 60 20.38 16.96 -15.94
C PRO A 60 20.95 18.40 -15.88
N GLU A 61 21.97 18.70 -16.69
CA GLU A 61 22.64 20.01 -16.73
C GLU A 61 21.95 21.04 -17.64
N GLN A 62 20.94 20.63 -18.42
CA GLN A 62 20.23 21.57 -19.29
C GLN A 62 19.28 22.44 -18.46
N TYR A 63 19.18 23.73 -18.80
CA TYR A 63 18.19 24.61 -18.18
C TYR A 63 16.77 24.20 -18.54
N ILE A 64 15.89 24.16 -17.55
CA ILE A 64 14.46 23.92 -17.75
C ILE A 64 13.76 25.24 -18.09
N THR A 65 12.93 25.23 -19.13
CA THR A 65 12.12 26.40 -19.51
C THR A 65 10.97 26.60 -18.53
N ARG A 66 10.41 27.82 -18.48
CA ARG A 66 9.29 28.17 -17.59
C ARG A 66 8.07 27.29 -17.81
N GLU A 67 7.73 27.00 -19.07
CA GLU A 67 6.59 26.12 -19.39
C GLU A 67 6.80 24.67 -18.95
N HIS A 68 8.00 24.10 -19.16
CA HIS A 68 8.31 22.74 -18.74
C HIS A 68 8.40 22.62 -17.23
N PHE A 69 8.86 23.67 -16.54
CA PHE A 69 8.80 23.73 -15.08
C PHE A 69 7.36 23.78 -14.57
N CYS A 70 6.44 24.49 -15.26
CA CYS A 70 5.02 24.46 -14.93
C CYS A 70 4.40 23.07 -15.09
N VAL A 71 4.74 22.34 -16.16
CA VAL A 71 4.30 20.94 -16.33
C VAL A 71 4.81 20.07 -15.17
N LEU A 72 6.10 20.16 -14.85
CA LEU A 72 6.71 19.44 -13.73
C LEU A 72 6.01 19.76 -12.40
N ALA A 73 5.85 21.04 -12.09
CA ALA A 73 5.21 21.50 -10.86
C ALA A 73 3.76 21.03 -10.78
N ALA A 74 2.95 21.22 -11.83
CA ALA A 74 1.55 20.80 -11.82
C ALA A 74 1.40 19.28 -11.63
N LYS A 75 2.17 18.47 -12.36
CA LYS A 75 2.16 17.00 -12.20
C LYS A 75 2.60 16.56 -10.80
N THR A 76 3.60 17.24 -10.23
CA THR A 76 4.11 16.98 -8.87
C THR A 76 3.06 17.28 -7.82
N LEU A 77 2.40 18.43 -7.95
CA LEU A 77 1.40 18.93 -6.99
C LEU A 77 0.04 18.24 -7.12
N GLY A 78 -0.17 17.47 -8.19
CA GLY A 78 -1.43 16.81 -8.47
C GLY A 78 -2.49 17.73 -9.07
N VAL A 79 -2.07 18.86 -9.66
CA VAL A 79 -2.94 19.85 -10.29
C VAL A 79 -3.32 19.38 -11.68
N THR A 80 -4.61 19.23 -11.95
CA THR A 80 -5.11 18.81 -13.26
C THR A 80 -5.14 19.97 -14.26
N PRO A 81 -4.85 19.73 -15.55
CA PRO A 81 -4.81 20.79 -16.55
C PRO A 81 -6.22 21.30 -16.93
N VAL A 82 -6.30 22.58 -17.26
CA VAL A 82 -7.53 23.25 -17.71
C VAL A 82 -7.30 23.94 -19.05
N TYR A 83 -8.30 23.90 -19.93
CA TYR A 83 -8.16 24.38 -21.32
C TYR A 83 -9.19 25.48 -21.60
N PRO A 84 -9.00 26.70 -21.07
CA PRO A 84 -9.91 27.79 -21.35
C PRO A 84 -9.83 28.21 -22.83
N ASP A 85 -10.92 28.75 -23.37
CA ASP A 85 -10.94 29.23 -24.76
C ASP A 85 -10.04 30.46 -24.98
N SER A 86 -9.88 31.28 -23.92
CA SER A 86 -9.03 32.47 -23.93
C SER A 86 -7.82 32.25 -23.02
N PRO A 87 -6.59 32.30 -23.57
CA PRO A 87 -5.36 32.22 -22.78
C PRO A 87 -5.24 33.38 -21.80
N SER A 88 -4.70 33.09 -20.62
CA SER A 88 -4.32 34.08 -19.60
C SER A 88 -3.11 34.93 -20.02
N PHE A 89 -2.30 34.44 -20.96
CA PHE A 89 -1.09 35.12 -21.45
C PHE A 89 -1.06 35.20 -22.98
N LYS A 90 -0.62 36.34 -23.53
CA LYS A 90 -0.64 36.63 -24.98
C LYS A 90 0.32 35.76 -25.80
N ASP A 91 1.39 35.29 -25.18
CA ASP A 91 2.46 34.49 -25.77
C ASP A 91 2.32 32.99 -25.47
N LEU A 92 1.15 32.57 -24.97
CA LEU A 92 0.82 31.17 -24.74
C LEU A 92 -0.14 30.65 -25.82
N SER A 93 0.22 29.55 -26.48
CA SER A 93 -0.60 28.95 -27.52
C SER A 93 -1.48 27.82 -26.96
N PRO A 94 -2.79 27.77 -27.25
CA PRO A 94 -3.65 26.63 -26.90
C PRO A 94 -3.21 25.29 -27.51
N ARG A 95 -2.30 25.31 -28.49
CA ARG A 95 -1.73 24.11 -29.13
C ARG A 95 -0.50 23.58 -28.40
N ASP A 96 0.03 24.32 -27.43
CA ASP A 96 1.20 23.93 -26.67
C ASP A 96 0.83 22.81 -25.67
N PRO A 97 1.58 21.70 -25.59
CA PRO A 97 1.37 20.68 -24.56
C PRO A 97 1.39 21.22 -23.12
N ALA A 98 2.12 22.31 -22.85
CA ALA A 98 2.18 22.94 -21.54
C ALA A 98 0.98 23.86 -21.25
N TYR A 99 0.18 24.22 -22.26
CA TYR A 99 -0.92 25.20 -22.17
C TYR A 99 -1.81 24.94 -20.95
N GLY A 100 -2.35 23.73 -20.85
CA GLY A 100 -3.33 23.42 -19.82
C GLY A 100 -2.75 23.43 -18.40
N TYR A 101 -1.46 23.14 -18.25
CA TYR A 101 -0.76 23.17 -16.96
C TYR A 101 -0.40 24.59 -16.54
N VAL A 102 0.04 25.44 -17.49
CA VAL A 102 0.30 26.86 -17.23
C VAL A 102 -0.99 27.57 -16.83
N GLU A 103 -2.09 27.35 -17.55
CA GLU A 103 -3.40 27.90 -17.21
C GLU A 103 -3.89 27.44 -15.83
N ALA A 104 -3.71 26.15 -15.51
CA ALA A 104 -4.10 25.60 -14.21
C ALA A 104 -3.33 26.26 -13.04
N LEU A 105 -2.01 26.35 -13.15
CA LEU A 105 -1.19 27.00 -12.12
C LEU A 105 -1.48 28.50 -12.00
N ALA A 106 -1.82 29.18 -13.11
CA ALA A 106 -2.20 30.59 -13.09
C ALA A 106 -3.53 30.80 -12.36
N ARG A 107 -4.53 29.94 -12.59
CA ARG A 107 -5.84 29.99 -11.90
C ARG A 107 -5.75 29.69 -10.41
N LEU A 108 -4.77 28.90 -9.98
CA LEU A 108 -4.45 28.67 -8.56
C LEU A 108 -3.59 29.79 -7.95
N GLY A 109 -3.19 30.80 -8.74
CA GLY A 109 -2.34 31.90 -8.26
C GLY A 109 -0.89 31.50 -7.97
N LEU A 110 -0.47 30.29 -8.37
CA LEU A 110 0.89 29.79 -8.14
C LEU A 110 1.91 30.48 -9.04
N ILE A 111 1.50 30.88 -10.24
CA ILE A 111 2.34 31.61 -11.20
C ILE A 111 1.70 32.93 -11.61
N SER A 112 2.54 33.83 -12.14
CA SER A 112 2.10 35.09 -12.73
C SER A 112 2.96 35.44 -13.95
N GLY A 113 2.43 36.30 -14.82
CA GLY A 113 3.15 36.81 -15.98
C GLY A 113 4.16 37.90 -15.59
N ASN A 114 4.88 38.41 -16.58
CA ASN A 114 5.92 39.44 -16.42
C ASN A 114 5.37 40.88 -16.20
N GLY A 115 4.07 41.04 -15.92
CA GLY A 115 3.41 42.35 -15.81
C GLY A 115 3.02 43.01 -17.14
N THR A 116 3.46 42.49 -18.30
CA THR A 116 3.07 43.00 -19.64
C THR A 116 2.02 42.12 -20.33
N GLY A 117 1.41 41.19 -19.60
CA GLY A 117 0.48 40.17 -20.13
C GLY A 117 1.18 39.03 -20.89
N CYS A 118 2.48 38.83 -20.69
CA CYS A 118 3.27 37.73 -21.27
C CYS A 118 3.80 36.79 -20.18
N PHE A 119 3.95 35.50 -20.48
CA PHE A 119 4.50 34.48 -19.58
C PHE A 119 5.97 34.16 -19.86
N LYS A 120 6.44 34.34 -21.09
CA LYS A 120 7.78 33.96 -21.58
C LYS A 120 8.05 32.45 -21.46
N PRO A 121 7.23 31.59 -22.10
CA PRO A 121 7.29 30.13 -21.89
C PRO A 121 8.66 29.49 -22.16
N GLY A 122 9.35 29.93 -23.21
CA GLY A 122 10.65 29.38 -23.64
C GLY A 122 11.88 29.92 -22.90
N GLU A 123 11.74 30.88 -21.99
CA GLU A 123 12.88 31.35 -21.18
C GLU A 123 13.20 30.34 -20.06
N PRO A 124 14.48 30.18 -19.66
CA PRO A 124 14.84 29.42 -18.48
C PRO A 124 14.12 29.92 -17.23
N VAL A 125 13.59 29.01 -16.41
CA VAL A 125 13.03 29.39 -15.10
C VAL A 125 14.15 29.81 -14.17
N LYS A 126 14.01 30.96 -13.50
CA LYS A 126 15.01 31.41 -12.51
C LYS A 126 14.85 30.61 -11.23
N ARG A 127 15.97 30.39 -10.51
CA ARG A 127 15.97 29.69 -9.22
C ARG A 127 15.01 30.34 -8.20
N GLN A 128 14.96 31.66 -8.12
CA GLN A 128 14.03 32.37 -7.23
C GLN A 128 12.55 32.17 -7.61
N ASP A 129 12.24 32.01 -8.90
CA ASP A 129 10.86 31.79 -9.37
C ASP A 129 10.38 30.38 -9.04
N ALA A 130 11.26 29.38 -9.19
CA ALA A 130 10.99 28.01 -8.77
C ALA A 130 10.77 27.92 -7.26
N ALA A 131 11.56 28.65 -6.46
CA ALA A 131 11.37 28.75 -5.02
C ALA A 131 9.99 29.31 -4.65
N VAL A 132 9.51 30.35 -5.34
CA VAL A 132 8.18 30.93 -5.10
C VAL A 132 7.06 29.92 -5.33
N ILE A 133 7.16 29.10 -6.38
CA ILE A 133 6.17 28.05 -6.65
C ILE A 133 6.19 26.99 -5.55
N ALA A 134 7.39 26.51 -5.16
CA ALA A 134 7.54 25.53 -4.08
C ALA A 134 7.00 26.03 -2.74
N TYR A 135 7.32 27.28 -2.38
CA TYR A 135 6.86 27.93 -1.17
C TYR A 135 5.34 28.04 -1.10
N ARG A 136 4.71 28.57 -2.16
CA ARG A 136 3.24 28.69 -2.23
C ARG A 136 2.56 27.33 -2.18
N ALA A 137 3.18 26.31 -2.76
CA ALA A 137 2.61 24.99 -2.82
C ALA A 137 2.73 24.19 -1.52
N ALA A 138 3.78 24.44 -0.73
CA ALA A 138 3.96 23.80 0.57
C ALA A 138 2.95 24.31 1.62
N GLY A 139 2.42 25.53 1.45
CA GLY A 139 1.45 26.13 2.37
C GLY A 139 2.04 26.56 3.72
N ASP A 140 3.36 26.48 3.88
CA ASP A 140 4.09 26.71 5.13
C ASP A 140 4.94 27.99 5.03
N SER A 141 5.09 28.71 6.14
CA SER A 141 5.92 29.92 6.23
C SER A 141 7.20 29.61 6.98
N ALA A 142 8.36 29.91 6.40
CA ALA A 142 9.63 29.72 7.07
C ALA A 142 9.76 30.61 8.31
N ALA A 143 10.18 30.04 9.44
CA ALA A 143 10.54 30.80 10.63
C ALA A 143 12.02 31.25 10.52
N GLY A 144 12.25 32.46 9.99
CA GLY A 144 13.56 33.10 9.95
C GLY A 144 14.11 33.38 8.55
N GLU A 145 15.25 34.06 8.49
CA GLU A 145 15.94 34.45 7.26
C GLU A 145 17.12 33.50 6.98
N ALA A 146 17.24 33.03 5.74
CA ALA A 146 18.35 32.19 5.33
C ALA A 146 19.63 33.01 5.19
N LYS A 147 20.75 32.48 5.71
CA LYS A 147 22.07 33.10 5.58
C LYS A 147 22.67 32.77 4.21
N ILE A 148 22.32 33.59 3.21
CA ILE A 148 22.89 33.53 1.86
C ILE A 148 23.68 34.81 1.56
N SER A 149 24.84 34.64 0.91
CA SER A 149 25.82 35.70 0.64
C SER A 149 25.37 36.67 -0.46
N ASP A 150 24.45 36.23 -1.31
CA ASP A 150 23.87 36.96 -2.43
C ASP A 150 22.40 37.35 -2.19
N SER A 151 21.99 37.49 -0.92
CA SER A 151 20.64 37.92 -0.52
C SER A 151 20.21 39.23 -1.20
N GLY A 152 21.13 40.16 -1.43
CA GLY A 152 20.89 41.43 -2.13
C GLY A 152 20.47 41.30 -3.61
N MET A 153 20.62 40.11 -4.21
CA MET A 153 20.15 39.81 -5.58
C MET A 153 18.75 39.20 -5.61
N VAL A 154 18.19 38.81 -4.46
CA VAL A 154 16.86 38.21 -4.37
C VAL A 154 15.81 39.30 -4.55
N SER A 155 14.87 39.08 -5.48
CA SER A 155 13.78 40.03 -5.69
C SER A 155 12.82 40.04 -4.48
N PRO A 156 12.22 41.18 -4.10
CA PRO A 156 11.36 41.26 -2.91
C PRO A 156 10.21 40.24 -2.87
N TYR A 157 9.62 39.92 -4.02
CA TYR A 157 8.54 38.92 -4.11
C TYR A 157 8.98 37.49 -3.80
N ALA A 158 10.29 37.21 -3.86
CA ALA A 158 10.87 35.88 -3.70
C ALA A 158 11.61 35.71 -2.37
N ALA A 159 11.78 36.76 -1.57
CA ALA A 159 12.59 36.73 -0.34
C ALA A 159 12.18 35.58 0.61
N GLY A 160 10.93 35.57 1.07
CA GLY A 160 10.45 34.52 1.97
C GLY A 160 10.44 33.12 1.35
N ALA A 161 10.31 33.03 0.02
CA ALA A 161 10.36 31.75 -0.68
C ALA A 161 11.79 31.20 -0.76
N VAL A 162 12.78 32.06 -1.01
CA VAL A 162 14.21 31.71 -0.98
C VAL A 162 14.62 31.30 0.43
N ASP A 163 14.17 32.02 1.45
CA ASP A 163 14.39 31.64 2.85
C ASP A 163 13.84 30.25 3.14
N PHE A 164 12.60 29.99 2.73
CA PHE A 164 11.93 28.71 2.92
C PHE A 164 12.68 27.54 2.30
N VAL A 165 12.95 27.58 1.00
CA VAL A 165 13.60 26.44 0.32
C VAL A 165 15.04 26.24 0.78
N THR A 166 15.72 27.30 1.22
CA THR A 166 17.09 27.22 1.75
C THR A 166 17.09 26.61 3.15
N LEU A 167 16.21 27.06 4.05
CA LEU A 167 16.11 26.54 5.42
C LEU A 167 15.60 25.10 5.46
N LYS A 168 14.69 24.71 4.54
CA LYS A 168 14.28 23.31 4.37
C LYS A 168 15.35 22.44 3.70
N GLY A 169 16.41 23.05 3.15
CA GLY A 169 17.47 22.35 2.42
C GLY A 169 17.05 21.84 1.03
N TRP A 170 15.91 22.28 0.51
CA TRP A 170 15.37 21.83 -0.79
C TRP A 170 16.10 22.43 -1.98
N MET A 171 16.67 23.63 -1.80
CA MET A 171 17.49 24.30 -2.80
C MET A 171 18.73 24.90 -2.13
N SER A 172 19.90 24.57 -2.66
CA SER A 172 21.17 25.18 -2.29
C SER A 172 22.08 25.27 -3.52
N ALA A 173 23.08 26.15 -3.49
CA ALA A 173 24.18 26.13 -4.45
C ALA A 173 25.54 25.82 -3.81
N GLY A 174 25.56 25.51 -2.50
CA GLY A 174 26.78 25.34 -1.72
C GLY A 174 27.49 26.67 -1.40
N ASN A 175 28.48 26.61 -0.51
CA ASN A 175 29.37 27.73 -0.16
C ASN A 175 28.67 29.04 0.28
N GLY A 176 27.42 28.95 0.76
CA GLY A 176 26.64 30.10 1.21
C GLY A 176 26.04 30.96 0.11
N TYR A 177 25.88 30.49 -1.14
CA TYR A 177 25.22 31.22 -2.23
C TYR A 177 23.91 30.54 -2.67
N PHE A 178 22.98 31.32 -3.23
CA PHE A 178 21.72 30.83 -3.79
C PHE A 178 21.62 30.95 -5.32
N TYR A 179 22.24 31.98 -5.92
CA TYR A 179 22.17 32.38 -7.32
C TYR A 179 20.74 32.64 -7.84
N PRO A 180 20.00 33.62 -7.26
CA PRO A 180 18.56 33.77 -7.48
C PRO A 180 18.16 34.03 -8.94
N LEU A 181 19.03 34.69 -9.72
CA LEU A 181 18.76 35.06 -11.12
C LEU A 181 19.23 34.02 -12.14
N GLN A 182 19.92 32.96 -11.72
CA GLN A 182 20.40 31.90 -12.61
C GLN A 182 19.24 30.98 -13.04
N GLY A 183 19.33 30.41 -14.25
CA GLY A 183 18.43 29.36 -14.70
C GLY A 183 18.54 28.10 -13.84
N LEU A 184 17.41 27.45 -13.56
CA LEU A 184 17.36 26.16 -12.88
C LEU A 184 17.66 25.04 -13.88
N THR A 185 18.53 24.10 -13.53
CA THR A 185 18.78 22.93 -14.38
C THR A 185 17.68 21.88 -14.20
N ARG A 186 17.51 20.97 -15.17
CA ARG A 186 16.54 19.87 -15.08
C ARG A 186 16.81 18.94 -13.90
N GLY A 187 18.07 18.67 -13.58
CA GLY A 187 18.47 17.89 -12.40
C GLY A 187 18.06 18.58 -11.09
N GLN A 188 18.34 19.88 -10.97
CA GLN A 188 17.92 20.67 -9.80
C GLN A 188 16.38 20.74 -9.69
N ALA A 189 15.68 20.88 -10.82
CA ALA A 189 14.22 20.90 -10.85
C ALA A 189 13.62 19.56 -10.42
N ALA A 190 14.20 18.43 -10.83
CA ALA A 190 13.77 17.10 -10.41
C ALA A 190 13.94 16.89 -8.90
N VAL A 191 15.06 17.33 -8.32
CA VAL A 191 15.29 17.25 -6.87
C VAL A 191 14.27 18.10 -6.09
N LEU A 192 14.03 19.34 -6.53
CA LEU A 192 12.99 20.18 -5.92
C LEU A 192 11.60 19.54 -6.03
N ALA A 193 11.27 18.99 -7.20
CA ALA A 193 10.01 18.30 -7.43
C ALA A 193 9.86 17.05 -6.55
N LYS A 194 10.95 16.33 -6.28
CA LYS A 194 10.95 15.17 -5.39
C LYS A 194 10.64 15.57 -3.94
N TYR A 195 11.26 16.62 -3.42
CA TYR A 195 10.92 17.15 -2.10
C TYR A 195 9.46 17.59 -2.01
N LEU A 196 8.97 18.29 -3.04
CA LEU A 196 7.56 18.69 -3.11
C LEU A 196 6.62 17.48 -3.23
N TYR A 197 7.00 16.45 -3.97
CA TYR A 197 6.23 15.22 -4.11
C TYR A 197 6.08 14.53 -2.75
N ASP A 198 7.15 14.43 -1.97
CA ASP A 198 7.14 13.82 -0.64
C ASP A 198 6.26 14.60 0.34
N GLU A 199 6.37 15.93 0.34
CA GLU A 199 5.51 16.81 1.12
C GLU A 199 4.05 16.62 0.73
N ARG A 200 3.73 16.63 -0.56
CA ARG A 200 2.36 16.44 -1.06
C ARG A 200 1.80 15.06 -0.76
N LYS A 201 2.62 14.01 -0.78
CA LYS A 201 2.23 12.65 -0.40
C LYS A 201 1.82 12.60 1.07
N TRP A 202 2.61 13.20 1.95
CA TRP A 202 2.23 13.32 3.36
C TRP A 202 0.92 14.10 3.53
N GLN A 203 0.80 15.26 2.89
CA GLN A 203 -0.42 16.08 2.92
C GLN A 203 -1.65 15.33 2.36
N ALA A 204 -1.47 14.44 1.37
CA ALA A 204 -2.54 13.61 0.81
C ALA A 204 -3.04 12.56 1.82
N MET A 205 -2.12 11.98 2.60
CA MET A 205 -2.43 10.97 3.61
C MET A 205 -3.14 11.54 4.85
N THR A 206 -2.95 12.83 5.13
CA THR A 206 -3.51 13.51 6.31
C THR A 206 -4.58 14.56 5.97
N SER A 207 -5.09 14.57 4.73
CA SER A 207 -6.00 15.60 4.22
C SER A 207 -7.36 15.60 4.95
N LEU A 208 -7.81 14.45 5.45
CA LEU A 208 -8.99 14.29 6.29
C LEU A 208 -8.53 13.79 7.68
N ARG A 209 -8.51 14.68 8.68
CA ARG A 209 -8.12 14.35 10.07
C ARG A 209 -9.22 13.55 10.78
N ASP A 210 -8.82 12.56 11.60
CA ASP A 210 -9.64 11.62 12.41
C ASP A 210 -11.17 11.86 12.39
N VAL A 211 -11.84 11.13 11.50
CA VAL A 211 -13.30 11.14 11.41
C VAL A 211 -13.83 9.74 11.74
N ALA A 212 -14.35 9.55 12.95
CA ALA A 212 -15.13 8.36 13.28
C ALA A 212 -16.27 8.19 12.24
N PRO A 213 -16.71 6.95 11.93
CA PRO A 213 -17.84 6.70 11.05
C PRO A 213 -19.03 7.59 11.44
N ARG A 214 -19.49 8.40 10.51
CA ARG A 214 -20.59 9.34 10.78
C ARG A 214 -21.91 8.68 10.41
N LYS A 215 -22.89 8.76 11.30
CA LYS A 215 -24.27 8.37 10.99
C LYS A 215 -25.12 9.61 10.80
N LYS A 216 -25.86 9.68 9.69
CA LYS A 216 -26.81 10.75 9.38
C LYS A 216 -28.13 10.14 8.90
N SER A 217 -29.18 10.94 8.97
CA SER A 217 -30.48 10.59 8.40
C SER A 217 -31.03 11.71 7.53
N ALA A 218 -31.84 11.32 6.54
CA ALA A 218 -32.55 12.22 5.65
C ALA A 218 -34.00 11.73 5.47
N GLY A 219 -34.96 12.64 5.35
CA GLY A 219 -36.28 12.34 4.82
C GLY A 219 -36.24 12.15 3.30
N LYS A 220 -37.25 11.52 2.73
CA LYS A 220 -37.44 11.44 1.27
C LYS A 220 -37.38 12.82 0.62
N ASN A 221 -36.70 12.91 -0.52
CA ASN A 221 -36.52 14.15 -1.29
C ASN A 221 -35.79 15.28 -0.53
N GLN A 222 -35.19 14.98 0.64
CA GLN A 222 -34.42 15.96 1.40
C GLN A 222 -33.03 16.17 0.77
N GLN A 223 -32.58 17.42 0.81
CA GLN A 223 -31.21 17.80 0.46
C GLN A 223 -30.40 18.06 1.73
N LEU A 224 -29.16 17.60 1.72
CA LEU A 224 -28.20 17.82 2.80
C LEU A 224 -26.87 18.27 2.21
N SER A 225 -26.19 19.17 2.90
CA SER A 225 -24.79 19.49 2.60
C SER A 225 -23.87 18.61 3.45
N LEU A 226 -22.99 17.88 2.77
CA LEU A 226 -21.83 17.24 3.37
C LEU A 226 -20.65 18.19 3.21
N ALA A 227 -20.60 19.19 4.10
CA ALA A 227 -19.52 20.17 4.11
C ALA A 227 -18.15 19.47 4.08
N PRO A 228 -17.23 19.89 3.19
CA PRO A 228 -15.83 19.52 3.33
C PRO A 228 -15.28 20.09 4.65
N LEU A 229 -14.47 19.30 5.38
CA LEU A 229 -13.69 19.79 6.53
C LEU A 229 -12.62 20.82 6.03
N PRO A 230 -12.10 21.71 6.90
CA PRO A 230 -12.09 23.18 6.71
C PRO A 230 -10.91 23.71 5.85
N PRO A 231 -10.71 25.04 5.81
CA PRO A 231 -11.00 25.98 4.73
C PRO A 231 -9.94 26.03 3.60
N GLU A 232 -10.17 26.94 2.65
CA GLU A 232 -9.35 27.24 1.45
C GLU A 232 -7.86 27.56 1.78
N GLU A 233 -7.03 26.53 1.95
CA GLU A 233 -5.60 26.64 1.68
C GLU A 233 -5.38 26.61 0.16
N ILE A 234 -4.31 27.28 -0.32
CA ILE A 234 -4.04 27.52 -1.75
C ILE A 234 -3.91 26.21 -2.56
N LEU A 235 -3.79 25.04 -1.91
CA LEU A 235 -3.73 23.70 -2.53
C LEU A 235 -4.44 22.57 -1.73
N SER A 236 -5.57 22.86 -1.10
CA SER A 236 -6.41 21.80 -0.52
C SER A 236 -6.81 20.77 -1.57
N TYR A 237 -6.76 19.49 -1.22
CA TYR A 237 -7.20 18.41 -2.12
C TYR A 237 -8.69 18.53 -2.42
N THR A 238 -9.05 18.39 -3.70
CA THR A 238 -10.43 18.48 -4.17
C THR A 238 -11.26 17.32 -3.59
N PRO A 239 -12.35 17.61 -2.85
CA PRO A 239 -13.21 16.56 -2.33
C PRO A 239 -13.93 15.78 -3.43
N VAL A 240 -13.96 14.46 -3.29
CA VAL A 240 -14.65 13.54 -4.21
C VAL A 240 -15.56 12.60 -3.43
N TYR A 241 -16.76 12.35 -3.95
CA TYR A 241 -17.82 11.65 -3.23
C TYR A 241 -18.19 10.33 -3.90
N GLY A 242 -18.08 9.23 -3.16
CA GLY A 242 -18.57 7.92 -3.53
C GLY A 242 -19.97 7.65 -2.96
N LEU A 243 -20.82 6.95 -3.72
CA LEU A 243 -22.15 6.53 -3.33
C LEU A 243 -22.40 5.08 -3.78
N ASP A 244 -22.90 4.23 -2.90
CA ASP A 244 -23.12 2.79 -3.18
C ASP A 244 -24.54 2.41 -3.65
N ALA A 245 -25.49 3.35 -3.55
CA ALA A 245 -26.88 3.17 -3.95
C ALA A 245 -27.42 4.44 -4.66
N PRO A 246 -26.96 4.74 -5.89
CA PRO A 246 -27.43 5.88 -6.67
C PRO A 246 -28.91 5.77 -7.10
N ASP A 247 -29.57 4.63 -6.86
CA ASP A 247 -31.03 4.48 -6.98
C ASP A 247 -31.78 5.07 -5.78
N LEU A 248 -31.15 5.17 -4.61
CA LEU A 248 -31.72 5.74 -3.38
C LEU A 248 -31.39 7.23 -3.20
N ALA A 249 -30.28 7.69 -3.76
CA ALA A 249 -29.83 9.07 -3.60
C ALA A 249 -29.08 9.59 -4.82
N SER A 250 -28.66 10.85 -4.77
CA SER A 250 -27.69 11.41 -5.71
C SER A 250 -26.69 12.27 -4.96
N MET A 251 -25.47 12.29 -5.47
CA MET A 251 -24.39 13.15 -5.02
C MET A 251 -24.00 14.06 -6.16
N GLU A 252 -24.01 15.37 -5.91
CA GLU A 252 -23.42 16.37 -6.79
C GLU A 252 -22.00 16.71 -6.32
N ALA A 253 -21.23 17.37 -7.20
CA ALA A 253 -19.93 17.93 -6.82
C ALA A 253 -20.05 18.85 -5.59
N TYR A 254 -18.98 18.95 -4.80
CA TYR A 254 -18.92 19.75 -3.58
C TYR A 254 -19.89 19.33 -2.45
N GLY A 255 -20.39 18.10 -2.49
CA GLY A 255 -20.98 17.45 -1.31
C GLY A 255 -22.47 17.67 -1.12
N LYS A 256 -23.20 18.11 -2.14
CA LYS A 256 -24.65 18.21 -2.08
C LYS A 256 -25.27 16.82 -2.30
N PHE A 257 -25.85 16.29 -1.23
CA PHE A 257 -26.59 15.03 -1.21
C PHE A 257 -28.08 15.30 -1.41
N THR A 258 -28.75 14.50 -2.24
CA THR A 258 -30.21 14.52 -2.37
C THR A 258 -30.76 13.09 -2.22
N ALA A 259 -31.54 12.85 -1.17
CA ALA A 259 -32.30 11.61 -1.00
C ALA A 259 -33.40 11.54 -2.06
N ARG A 260 -33.65 10.35 -2.63
CA ARG A 260 -34.77 10.13 -3.57
C ARG A 260 -36.02 9.67 -2.81
N GLY A 261 -37.08 9.31 -3.54
CA GLY A 261 -38.39 8.97 -2.97
C GLY A 261 -38.51 7.60 -2.28
N ARG A 262 -37.41 6.84 -2.13
CA ARG A 262 -37.40 5.49 -1.55
C ARG A 262 -36.62 5.46 -0.23
N ALA A 263 -37.20 4.84 0.80
CA ALA A 263 -36.52 4.62 2.07
C ALA A 263 -35.47 3.50 1.94
N GLY A 264 -34.41 3.58 2.75
CA GLY A 264 -33.31 2.61 2.72
C GLY A 264 -32.03 3.18 3.32
N ASN A 265 -30.99 2.36 3.34
CA ASN A 265 -29.66 2.75 3.80
C ASN A 265 -28.71 2.87 2.62
N THR A 266 -27.84 3.86 2.63
CA THR A 266 -26.75 4.03 1.67
C THR A 266 -25.49 4.50 2.39
N LEU A 267 -24.35 4.13 1.84
CA LEU A 267 -23.04 4.56 2.31
C LEU A 267 -22.50 5.64 1.38
N ILE A 268 -22.00 6.72 1.98
CA ILE A 268 -21.30 7.79 1.26
C ILE A 268 -19.83 7.74 1.66
N THR A 269 -18.94 7.61 0.68
CA THR A 269 -17.50 7.71 0.90
C THR A 269 -17.04 9.12 0.56
N VAL A 270 -16.49 9.85 1.53
CA VAL A 270 -15.90 11.18 1.31
C VAL A 270 -14.41 11.01 1.16
N ASN A 271 -13.85 11.41 0.02
CA ASN A 271 -12.43 11.30 -0.32
C ASN A 271 -11.80 12.69 -0.43
N ALA A 272 -10.53 12.80 -0.06
CA ALA A 272 -9.65 13.90 -0.43
C ALA A 272 -8.20 13.41 -0.42
N GLY A 273 -7.44 13.60 -1.49
CA GLY A 273 -6.11 13.00 -1.61
C GLY A 273 -6.17 11.48 -1.44
N ASP A 274 -5.38 10.93 -0.52
CA ASP A 274 -5.35 9.49 -0.21
C ASP A 274 -6.18 9.14 1.04
N SER A 275 -6.74 10.13 1.74
CA SER A 275 -7.61 9.95 2.89
C SER A 275 -9.08 9.80 2.49
N TRP A 276 -9.84 9.03 3.28
CA TRP A 276 -11.28 8.89 3.12
C TRP A 276 -11.97 8.54 4.44
N TYR A 277 -13.27 8.81 4.53
CA TYR A 277 -14.14 8.29 5.60
C TYR A 277 -15.54 7.97 5.07
N ASN A 278 -16.27 7.15 5.80
CA ASN A 278 -17.64 6.77 5.45
C ASN A 278 -18.68 7.58 6.26
N VAL A 279 -19.79 7.91 5.60
CA VAL A 279 -21.02 8.41 6.21
C VAL A 279 -22.13 7.40 5.94
N GLU A 280 -22.60 6.72 6.99
CA GLU A 280 -23.81 5.91 6.93
C GLU A 280 -25.02 6.85 6.86
N MET A 281 -25.84 6.71 5.82
CA MET A 281 -27.02 7.54 5.60
C MET A 281 -28.29 6.68 5.60
N ALA A 282 -29.19 6.96 6.54
CA ALA A 282 -30.52 6.36 6.60
C ALA A 282 -31.56 7.30 5.98
N ILE A 283 -32.27 6.84 4.94
CA ILE A 283 -33.38 7.57 4.31
C ILE A 283 -34.69 7.06 4.87
N ALA A 284 -35.40 7.91 5.62
CA ALA A 284 -36.63 7.58 6.32
C ALA A 284 -37.89 7.97 5.53
N ASP A 285 -39.00 7.27 5.78
CA ASP A 285 -40.30 7.51 5.15
C ASP A 285 -40.97 8.84 5.56
N ALA A 286 -40.64 9.37 6.74
CA ALA A 286 -41.22 10.61 7.26
C ALA A 286 -40.34 11.83 6.94
N SER A 287 -40.98 12.99 6.74
CA SER A 287 -40.32 14.30 6.78
C SER A 287 -39.75 14.54 8.18
N VAL A 288 -38.49 14.14 8.41
CA VAL A 288 -37.82 14.38 9.69
C VAL A 288 -37.53 15.88 9.79
N GLN A 289 -38.19 16.58 10.73
CA GLN A 289 -37.74 17.89 11.19
C GLN A 289 -36.51 17.68 12.09
N THR A 290 -35.32 17.85 11.52
CA THR A 290 -34.08 18.06 12.29
C THR A 290 -33.41 19.33 11.77
N GLY A 291 -32.99 20.18 12.71
CA GLY A 291 -32.46 21.52 12.47
C GLY A 291 -31.10 21.53 11.77
N GLY A 292 -31.09 21.21 10.48
CA GLY A 292 -30.02 21.55 9.55
C GLY A 292 -30.56 22.53 8.52
N ASP A 293 -29.84 23.61 8.27
CA ASP A 293 -30.24 24.71 7.37
C ASP A 293 -30.75 24.16 6.03
N ALA A 294 -32.06 24.28 5.82
CA ALA A 294 -32.70 23.96 4.56
C ALA A 294 -32.23 24.96 3.51
N LEU A 295 -31.33 24.55 2.62
CA LEU A 295 -30.88 25.37 1.50
C LEU A 295 -31.91 25.28 0.35
N SER A 296 -32.28 26.44 -0.20
CA SER A 296 -33.21 26.56 -1.32
C SER A 296 -32.68 25.92 -2.59
N ALA A 297 -33.56 25.23 -3.32
CA ALA A 297 -33.25 24.56 -4.58
C ALA A 297 -32.78 25.54 -5.67
N THR A 298 -31.49 25.54 -5.96
CA THR A 298 -30.94 25.95 -7.25
C THR A 298 -29.88 24.95 -7.71
N GLY A 299 -30.03 24.46 -8.95
CA GLY A 299 -29.05 23.63 -9.64
C GLY A 299 -29.37 22.14 -9.62
N GLY A 300 -30.18 21.68 -10.56
CA GLY A 300 -29.99 20.33 -11.10
C GLY A 300 -28.88 20.41 -12.15
N THR A 301 -28.03 19.39 -12.24
CA THR A 301 -26.96 19.25 -13.24
C THR A 301 -27.53 19.08 -14.65
N LYS A 302 -28.04 20.16 -15.24
CA LYS A 302 -28.27 20.24 -16.69
C LYS A 302 -26.90 20.23 -17.38
N GLY A 303 -26.61 19.21 -18.20
CA GLY A 303 -25.47 19.23 -19.14
C GLY A 303 -24.54 18.02 -19.15
N GLU A 304 -24.68 17.04 -18.25
CA GLU A 304 -23.81 15.85 -18.24
C GLU A 304 -24.36 14.70 -19.12
N THR A 305 -23.56 14.25 -20.07
CA THR A 305 -23.89 13.15 -21.00
C THR A 305 -22.98 11.95 -20.76
N GLU A 306 -23.45 10.76 -21.17
CA GLU A 306 -22.59 9.58 -21.28
C GLU A 306 -21.49 9.85 -22.33
N LEU A 307 -20.26 9.49 -22.01
CA LEU A 307 -19.12 9.64 -22.92
C LEU A 307 -18.88 8.33 -23.68
N GLU A 308 -18.47 8.43 -24.94
CA GLU A 308 -18.00 7.29 -25.70
C GLU A 308 -16.56 6.96 -25.34
N TYR A 309 -16.24 5.67 -25.26
CA TYR A 309 -14.90 5.19 -24.94
C TYR A 309 -14.65 3.78 -25.46
N THR A 310 -13.38 3.48 -25.70
CA THR A 310 -12.90 2.11 -25.75
C THR A 310 -12.27 1.77 -24.40
N TYR A 311 -12.10 0.50 -24.06
CA TYR A 311 -11.45 0.14 -22.82
C TYR A 311 -10.66 -1.15 -22.98
N ARG A 312 -9.70 -1.34 -22.07
CA ARG A 312 -8.98 -2.59 -21.87
C ARG A 312 -9.09 -2.99 -20.41
N VAL A 313 -9.13 -4.30 -20.17
CA VAL A 313 -9.15 -4.87 -18.82
C VAL A 313 -7.81 -5.58 -18.60
N GLU A 314 -7.10 -5.15 -17.57
CA GLU A 314 -5.83 -5.71 -17.11
C GLU A 314 -6.05 -6.45 -15.78
N GLN A 315 -5.33 -7.55 -15.60
CA GLN A 315 -5.36 -8.35 -14.37
C GLN A 315 -4.21 -7.93 -13.47
N ALA A 316 -4.47 -7.80 -12.16
CA ALA A 316 -3.46 -7.35 -11.20
C ALA A 316 -2.40 -8.43 -10.91
N SER A 317 -2.80 -9.70 -10.83
CA SER A 317 -1.91 -10.85 -10.63
C SER A 317 -2.38 -12.02 -11.50
N PRO A 318 -2.07 -12.00 -12.81
CA PRO A 318 -2.59 -12.97 -13.75
C PRO A 318 -2.19 -14.39 -13.38
N ASP A 319 -3.15 -15.30 -13.40
CA ASP A 319 -2.95 -16.73 -13.16
C ASP A 319 -3.72 -17.49 -14.25
N SER A 320 -3.01 -18.30 -15.03
CA SER A 320 -3.60 -18.97 -16.19
C SER A 320 -4.70 -19.95 -15.81
N THR A 321 -4.65 -20.54 -14.62
CA THR A 321 -5.66 -21.49 -14.15
C THR A 321 -6.98 -20.78 -13.85
N PHE A 322 -6.93 -19.66 -13.12
CA PHE A 322 -8.11 -18.83 -12.86
C PHE A 322 -8.63 -18.15 -14.14
N GLN A 323 -7.74 -17.67 -15.01
CA GLN A 323 -8.12 -17.06 -16.29
C GLN A 323 -8.87 -18.05 -17.19
N ASN A 324 -8.42 -19.30 -17.26
CA ASN A 324 -9.09 -20.35 -18.01
C ASN A 324 -10.48 -20.69 -17.43
N MET A 325 -10.64 -20.62 -16.10
CA MET A 325 -11.94 -20.82 -15.45
C MET A 325 -12.92 -19.67 -15.76
N GLU A 326 -12.46 -18.42 -15.68
CA GLU A 326 -13.25 -17.23 -16.04
C GLU A 326 -13.79 -17.35 -17.47
N GLN A 327 -12.91 -17.63 -18.43
CA GLN A 327 -13.26 -17.72 -19.84
C GLN A 327 -14.23 -18.87 -20.15
N LYS A 328 -14.17 -19.97 -19.40
CA LYS A 328 -15.05 -21.13 -19.60
C LYS A 328 -16.42 -20.97 -18.97
N GLN A 329 -16.51 -20.31 -17.82
CA GLN A 329 -17.75 -20.27 -17.04
C GLN A 329 -18.54 -18.97 -17.22
N TYR A 330 -17.86 -17.81 -17.31
CA TYR A 330 -18.51 -16.50 -17.27
C TYR A 330 -17.73 -15.45 -18.09
N SER A 331 -17.52 -15.70 -19.38
CA SER A 331 -16.66 -14.92 -20.28
C SER A 331 -17.09 -13.46 -20.55
N GLY A 332 -18.24 -13.01 -20.00
CA GLY A 332 -18.77 -11.67 -20.24
C GLY A 332 -19.29 -11.45 -21.67
N PRO A 333 -19.84 -10.26 -21.98
CA PRO A 333 -20.27 -9.90 -23.32
C PRO A 333 -19.08 -9.76 -24.29
N VAL A 334 -19.33 -10.00 -25.59
CA VAL A 334 -18.33 -9.84 -26.66
C VAL A 334 -17.78 -8.40 -26.73
N ASP A 335 -18.63 -7.42 -26.40
CA ASP A 335 -18.27 -5.99 -26.36
C ASP A 335 -17.79 -5.54 -24.95
N GLY A 336 -17.81 -6.47 -23.99
CA GLY A 336 -17.50 -6.37 -22.55
C GLY A 336 -18.20 -5.22 -21.79
N LEU A 337 -17.53 -4.57 -20.82
CA LEU A 337 -18.17 -3.77 -19.74
C LEU A 337 -18.90 -2.48 -20.15
N GLN A 338 -19.08 -2.20 -21.44
CA GLN A 338 -19.69 -0.96 -21.95
C GLN A 338 -21.13 -0.74 -21.46
N SER A 339 -21.56 0.52 -21.48
CA SER A 339 -22.80 1.06 -20.92
C SER A 339 -24.11 0.46 -21.44
N SER A 340 -24.10 -0.35 -22.51
CA SER A 340 -25.29 -1.03 -23.05
C SER A 340 -25.36 -2.54 -22.80
N GLY A 341 -24.35 -3.14 -22.17
CA GLY A 341 -24.28 -4.59 -21.96
C GLY A 341 -25.03 -5.05 -20.71
N GLU A 342 -26.19 -5.71 -20.87
CA GLU A 342 -26.94 -6.34 -19.76
C GLU A 342 -26.23 -7.58 -19.17
N ILE A 343 -25.20 -8.09 -19.87
CA ILE A 343 -24.51 -9.34 -19.52
C ILE A 343 -23.45 -9.07 -18.45
N TRP A 344 -23.49 -9.86 -17.38
CA TRP A 344 -22.47 -9.83 -16.34
C TRP A 344 -21.12 -10.34 -16.87
N THR A 345 -20.06 -9.62 -16.54
CA THR A 345 -18.67 -10.11 -16.69
C THR A 345 -18.18 -10.62 -15.35
N GLY A 346 -17.77 -11.89 -15.29
CA GLY A 346 -17.24 -12.51 -14.08
C GLY A 346 -15.72 -12.45 -14.05
N PHE A 347 -15.17 -12.04 -12.91
CA PHE A 347 -13.75 -12.06 -12.60
C PHE A 347 -13.52 -12.99 -11.41
N LEU A 348 -12.52 -13.87 -11.46
CA LEU A 348 -12.30 -14.92 -10.47
C LEU A 348 -10.90 -14.83 -9.89
N ARG A 349 -10.81 -14.50 -8.60
CA ARG A 349 -9.51 -14.44 -7.90
C ARG A 349 -8.55 -13.51 -8.69
N GLN A 350 -7.24 -13.61 -8.49
CA GLN A 350 -6.25 -12.73 -9.14
C GLN A 350 -6.25 -11.26 -8.63
N GLN A 351 -6.74 -11.07 -7.41
CA GLN A 351 -6.57 -9.88 -6.56
C GLN A 351 -7.25 -8.59 -7.00
N GLY A 352 -7.42 -8.36 -8.29
CA GLY A 352 -8.06 -7.16 -8.80
C GLY A 352 -8.20 -7.10 -10.31
N ARG A 353 -8.93 -6.10 -10.77
CA ARG A 353 -9.03 -5.74 -12.19
C ARG A 353 -8.76 -4.27 -12.36
N ASP A 354 -7.98 -3.93 -13.37
CA ASP A 354 -7.71 -2.57 -13.79
C ASP A 354 -8.34 -2.36 -15.17
N ILE A 355 -9.38 -1.54 -15.24
CA ILE A 355 -10.03 -1.16 -16.49
C ILE A 355 -9.50 0.20 -16.89
N THR A 356 -8.83 0.29 -18.03
CA THR A 356 -8.41 1.57 -18.59
C THR A 356 -9.30 1.91 -19.78
N ALA A 357 -10.15 2.93 -19.63
CA ALA A 357 -10.96 3.50 -20.69
C ALA A 357 -10.20 4.64 -21.40
N ASP A 358 -10.19 4.63 -22.73
CA ASP A 358 -9.70 5.70 -23.60
C ASP A 358 -10.90 6.42 -24.23
N LEU A 359 -11.08 7.69 -23.87
CA LEU A 359 -12.12 8.59 -24.36
C LEU A 359 -11.82 9.11 -25.79
N GLY A 360 -10.69 8.72 -26.38
CA GLY A 360 -10.21 9.13 -27.70
C GLY A 360 -9.62 10.54 -27.75
N ARG A 361 -10.12 11.46 -26.92
CA ARG A 361 -9.66 12.85 -26.79
C ARG A 361 -9.79 13.35 -25.36
N VAL A 362 -9.03 14.39 -25.02
CA VAL A 362 -9.19 15.09 -23.75
C VAL A 362 -10.60 15.68 -23.69
N THR A 363 -11.39 15.21 -22.73
CA THR A 363 -12.78 15.61 -22.47
C THR A 363 -12.96 15.76 -20.97
N SER A 364 -13.90 16.61 -20.55
CA SER A 364 -14.23 16.77 -19.13
C SER A 364 -15.05 15.58 -18.63
N VAL A 365 -14.63 14.99 -17.51
CA VAL A 365 -15.28 13.88 -16.79
C VAL A 365 -15.69 14.36 -15.41
N SER A 366 -16.88 13.98 -14.93
CA SER A 366 -17.37 14.36 -13.60
C SER A 366 -17.99 13.20 -12.81
N GLN A 367 -18.21 12.06 -13.46
CA GLN A 367 -18.83 10.91 -12.83
C GLN A 367 -18.34 9.60 -13.45
N ILE A 368 -18.09 8.61 -12.60
CA ILE A 368 -17.75 7.24 -13.00
C ILE A 368 -18.59 6.28 -12.16
N SER A 369 -19.22 5.29 -12.78
CA SER A 369 -19.93 4.24 -12.04
C SER A 369 -19.74 2.86 -12.65
N LEU A 370 -19.84 1.82 -11.80
CA LEU A 370 -19.81 0.42 -12.21
C LEU A 370 -20.77 -0.36 -11.32
N GLU A 371 -21.58 -1.24 -11.91
CA GLU A 371 -22.55 -2.07 -11.20
C GLU A 371 -21.98 -3.44 -10.85
N PHE A 372 -22.18 -3.88 -9.61
CA PHE A 372 -21.73 -5.16 -9.07
C PHE A 372 -22.89 -6.01 -8.54
N LYS A 373 -22.68 -7.33 -8.51
CA LYS A 373 -23.61 -8.32 -7.95
C LYS A 373 -23.05 -8.96 -6.67
N GLN A 374 -23.92 -9.25 -5.71
CA GLN A 374 -23.69 -10.22 -4.63
C GLN A 374 -24.69 -11.37 -4.76
N ASP A 375 -24.18 -12.60 -4.67
CA ASP A 375 -24.94 -13.85 -4.65
C ASP A 375 -24.07 -14.90 -3.96
N VAL A 376 -24.18 -14.93 -2.63
CA VAL A 376 -23.31 -15.73 -1.76
C VAL A 376 -23.42 -17.22 -2.09
N ASN A 377 -24.61 -17.70 -2.48
CA ASN A 377 -24.84 -19.09 -2.85
C ASN A 377 -24.13 -19.49 -4.15
N ALA A 378 -23.91 -18.53 -5.05
CA ALA A 378 -23.11 -18.71 -6.26
C ALA A 378 -21.61 -18.39 -6.06
N GLY A 379 -21.19 -18.06 -4.83
CA GLY A 379 -19.81 -17.63 -4.55
C GLY A 379 -19.45 -16.25 -5.10
N ILE A 380 -20.45 -15.45 -5.49
CA ILE A 380 -20.27 -14.10 -6.04
C ILE A 380 -20.37 -13.09 -4.91
N LYS A 381 -19.35 -12.25 -4.75
CA LYS A 381 -19.32 -11.19 -3.73
C LYS A 381 -19.04 -9.84 -4.36
N MET A 382 -19.55 -8.79 -3.73
CA MET A 382 -19.16 -7.43 -4.09
C MET A 382 -17.68 -7.19 -3.74
N PRO A 383 -16.97 -6.39 -4.55
CA PRO A 383 -15.61 -6.00 -4.22
C PRO A 383 -15.63 -5.03 -3.03
N GLU A 384 -14.62 -5.12 -2.16
CA GLU A 384 -14.52 -4.24 -0.98
C GLU A 384 -14.68 -2.74 -1.32
N TYR A 385 -14.17 -2.33 -2.49
CA TYR A 385 -14.26 -0.96 -2.98
C TYR A 385 -14.12 -0.86 -4.50
N LEU A 386 -14.52 0.27 -5.07
CA LEU A 386 -14.13 0.75 -6.39
C LEU A 386 -13.13 1.91 -6.24
N LYS A 387 -12.03 1.92 -6.98
CA LYS A 387 -11.06 3.03 -7.08
C LYS A 387 -11.10 3.60 -8.48
N CYS A 388 -10.96 4.92 -8.59
CA CYS A 388 -10.84 5.59 -9.89
C CYS A 388 -9.64 6.53 -9.96
N ALA A 389 -9.07 6.65 -11.15
CA ALA A 389 -8.04 7.62 -11.49
C ALA A 389 -8.26 8.17 -12.90
N VAL A 390 -7.68 9.32 -13.20
CA VAL A 390 -7.75 9.95 -14.53
C VAL A 390 -6.37 10.36 -15.02
N SER A 391 -6.22 10.44 -16.33
CA SER A 391 -5.00 10.91 -16.98
C SER A 391 -5.31 11.61 -18.30
N VAL A 392 -4.51 12.61 -18.65
CA VAL A 392 -4.56 13.27 -19.97
C VAL A 392 -3.60 12.65 -20.97
N ASP A 393 -2.52 12.02 -20.49
CA ASP A 393 -1.39 11.54 -21.30
C ASP A 393 -1.16 10.02 -21.20
N GLY A 394 -1.82 9.34 -20.26
CA GLY A 394 -1.65 7.92 -19.97
C GLY A 394 -0.37 7.59 -19.17
N GLU A 395 0.48 8.60 -18.92
CA GLU A 395 1.73 8.50 -18.17
C GLU A 395 1.50 8.94 -16.71
N LYS A 396 0.98 10.15 -16.51
CA LYS A 396 0.65 10.68 -15.17
C LYS A 396 -0.79 10.37 -14.82
N TRP A 397 -1.00 9.65 -13.72
CA TRP A 397 -2.31 9.34 -13.18
C TRP A 397 -2.61 10.19 -11.93
N TYR A 398 -3.82 10.75 -11.88
CA TYR A 398 -4.36 11.51 -10.75
C TYR A 398 -5.45 10.67 -10.08
N TYR A 399 -5.29 10.39 -8.78
CA TYR A 399 -6.26 9.58 -8.04
C TYR A 399 -7.50 10.40 -7.69
N LEU A 400 -8.67 9.89 -8.08
CA LEU A 400 -9.95 10.53 -7.79
C LEU A 400 -10.51 10.11 -6.43
N GLY A 401 -10.16 8.93 -5.94
CA GLY A 401 -10.69 8.40 -4.70
C GLY A 401 -11.30 7.00 -4.87
N ARG A 402 -12.06 6.60 -3.85
CA ARG A 402 -12.75 5.31 -3.80
C ARG A 402 -14.23 5.44 -3.43
N VAL A 403 -14.95 4.36 -3.73
CA VAL A 403 -16.33 4.11 -3.31
C VAL A 403 -16.34 2.82 -2.51
N ASN A 404 -16.72 2.90 -1.24
CA ASN A 404 -17.03 1.72 -0.41
C ASN A 404 -18.54 1.44 -0.46
N HIS A 405 -18.97 0.28 0.06
CA HIS A 405 -20.39 -0.08 0.14
C HIS A 405 -20.79 -0.62 1.51
N GLY A 406 -22.07 -0.48 1.86
CA GLY A 406 -22.65 -0.98 3.10
C GLY A 406 -23.15 -2.43 3.04
N VAL A 407 -23.05 -3.12 1.90
CA VAL A 407 -23.51 -4.51 1.77
C VAL A 407 -22.63 -5.46 2.58
N SER A 408 -23.26 -6.19 3.51
CA SER A 408 -22.56 -7.18 4.34
C SER A 408 -22.14 -8.40 3.51
N PRO A 409 -20.89 -8.88 3.62
CA PRO A 409 -20.44 -10.12 2.99
C PRO A 409 -21.15 -11.39 3.48
N ALA A 410 -21.91 -11.28 4.59
CA ALA A 410 -22.73 -12.35 5.16
C ALA A 410 -24.20 -12.29 4.72
N ASP A 411 -24.63 -11.21 4.06
CA ASP A 411 -25.99 -11.10 3.53
C ASP A 411 -26.15 -12.07 2.36
N SER A 412 -26.94 -13.13 2.57
CA SER A 412 -27.17 -14.19 1.60
C SER A 412 -28.20 -13.84 0.52
N SER A 413 -28.86 -12.68 0.63
CA SER A 413 -29.79 -12.24 -0.40
C SER A 413 -29.05 -11.82 -1.67
N VAL A 414 -29.66 -12.10 -2.83
CA VAL A 414 -29.12 -11.67 -4.11
C VAL A 414 -29.38 -10.18 -4.28
N GLN A 415 -28.31 -9.40 -4.45
CA GLN A 415 -28.39 -7.94 -4.55
C GLN A 415 -27.49 -7.40 -5.66
N THR A 416 -27.86 -6.22 -6.17
CA THR A 416 -27.04 -5.42 -7.09
C THR A 416 -26.79 -4.04 -6.49
N ARG A 417 -25.59 -3.50 -6.71
CA ARG A 417 -25.20 -2.15 -6.29
C ARG A 417 -24.35 -1.49 -7.36
N ALA A 418 -24.70 -0.27 -7.72
CA ALA A 418 -23.84 0.59 -8.52
C ALA A 418 -22.96 1.41 -7.59
N LEU A 419 -21.65 1.26 -7.71
CA LEU A 419 -20.68 2.10 -7.01
C LEU A 419 -20.37 3.29 -7.90
N GLN A 420 -20.77 4.49 -7.47
CA GLN A 420 -20.65 5.72 -8.24
C GLN A 420 -19.72 6.71 -7.53
N LEU A 421 -18.78 7.28 -8.27
CA LEU A 421 -17.91 8.37 -7.84
C LEU A 421 -18.31 9.66 -8.58
N THR A 422 -18.60 10.73 -7.83
CA THR A 422 -18.91 12.07 -8.36
C THR A 422 -17.86 13.08 -7.89
N PHE A 423 -17.39 13.93 -8.81
CA PHE A 423 -16.36 14.94 -8.58
C PHE A 423 -16.62 16.20 -9.42
N PRO A 424 -16.02 17.35 -9.08
CA PRO A 424 -15.97 18.50 -9.99
C PRO A 424 -15.43 18.10 -11.36
N PRO A 425 -15.83 18.74 -12.47
CA PRO A 425 -15.37 18.34 -13.79
C PRO A 425 -13.83 18.38 -13.91
N VAL A 426 -13.23 17.30 -14.42
CA VAL A 426 -11.78 17.15 -14.63
C VAL A 426 -11.51 16.74 -16.08
N ASN A 427 -10.60 17.44 -16.75
CA ASN A 427 -10.17 17.07 -18.09
C ASN A 427 -9.33 15.79 -18.07
N ALA A 428 -9.77 14.78 -18.81
CA ALA A 428 -9.09 13.50 -18.94
C ALA A 428 -9.22 12.97 -20.37
N LYS A 429 -8.24 12.20 -20.82
CA LYS A 429 -8.35 11.34 -22.00
C LYS A 429 -8.55 9.89 -21.58
N TYR A 430 -7.94 9.51 -20.47
CA TYR A 430 -7.99 8.17 -19.91
C TYR A 430 -8.66 8.18 -18.55
N VAL A 431 -9.53 7.20 -18.33
CA VAL A 431 -10.10 6.89 -17.02
C VAL A 431 -9.64 5.50 -16.65
N LYS A 432 -9.16 5.33 -15.42
CA LYS A 432 -8.82 4.02 -14.88
C LYS A 432 -9.72 3.69 -13.71
N ILE A 433 -10.27 2.49 -13.73
CA ILE A 433 -11.16 1.93 -12.71
C ILE A 433 -10.48 0.68 -12.17
N SER A 434 -10.45 0.50 -10.84
CA SER A 434 -9.94 -0.72 -10.24
C SER A 434 -10.74 -1.17 -9.04
N PHE A 435 -10.85 -2.48 -8.87
CA PHE A 435 -11.53 -3.11 -7.75
C PHE A 435 -10.88 -4.45 -7.43
N PRO A 436 -10.86 -4.86 -6.15
CA PRO A 436 -10.30 -6.14 -5.75
C PRO A 436 -11.17 -7.31 -6.21
N VAL A 437 -10.53 -8.46 -6.45
CA VAL A 437 -11.19 -9.70 -6.86
C VAL A 437 -10.66 -10.86 -6.01
N ASP A 438 -11.30 -11.07 -4.85
CA ASP A 438 -10.92 -12.12 -3.89
C ASP A 438 -11.52 -13.49 -4.23
N VAL A 439 -12.73 -13.48 -4.79
CA VAL A 439 -13.49 -14.66 -5.25
C VAL A 439 -14.11 -14.31 -6.60
N TYR A 440 -15.35 -14.71 -6.89
CA TYR A 440 -16.07 -14.16 -8.02
C TYR A 440 -16.54 -12.74 -7.72
N VAL A 441 -16.12 -11.79 -8.55
CA VAL A 441 -16.68 -10.45 -8.63
C VAL A 441 -17.32 -10.30 -10.00
N PHE A 442 -18.61 -9.93 -10.00
CA PHE A 442 -19.38 -9.75 -11.22
C PHE A 442 -19.63 -8.27 -11.42
N ALA A 443 -19.29 -7.75 -12.59
CA ALA A 443 -19.49 -6.35 -12.93
C ALA A 443 -20.20 -6.16 -14.29
N ARG A 444 -20.92 -5.05 -14.44
CA ARG A 444 -21.51 -4.57 -15.70
C ARG A 444 -21.82 -3.07 -15.62
N HIS A 445 -22.32 -2.50 -16.72
CA HIS A 445 -22.76 -1.10 -16.77
C HIS A 445 -21.66 -0.11 -16.33
N LEU A 446 -20.46 -0.21 -16.90
CA LEU A 446 -19.49 0.88 -16.75
C LEU A 446 -20.10 2.14 -17.36
N SER A 447 -20.17 3.22 -16.60
CA SER A 447 -20.64 4.52 -17.09
C SER A 447 -19.61 5.58 -16.76
N ILE A 448 -19.27 6.40 -17.75
CA ILE A 448 -18.36 7.54 -17.61
C ILE A 448 -19.10 8.74 -18.18
N ARG A 449 -19.38 9.73 -17.33
CA ARG A 449 -20.16 10.90 -17.70
C ARG A 449 -19.38 12.19 -17.53
N GLY A 450 -19.73 13.17 -18.34
CA GLY A 450 -19.15 14.49 -18.31
C GLY A 450 -19.75 15.39 -19.39
N GLY A 451 -19.01 16.43 -19.79
CA GLY A 451 -19.43 17.34 -20.87
C GLY A 451 -19.52 18.83 -20.49
N LEU A 452 -19.55 19.15 -19.19
CA LEU A 452 -19.35 20.54 -18.74
C LEU A 452 -17.85 20.86 -18.69
N PRO A 453 -17.40 22.02 -19.21
CA PRO A 453 -15.99 22.39 -19.16
C PRO A 453 -15.46 22.47 -17.72
N ALA A 454 -14.25 21.94 -17.49
CA ALA A 454 -13.52 22.18 -16.25
C ALA A 454 -12.94 23.60 -16.28
N ASP A 455 -13.59 24.52 -15.58
CA ASP A 455 -13.17 25.93 -15.47
C ASP A 455 -12.13 26.15 -14.36
N LYS A 456 -12.11 25.29 -13.34
CA LYS A 456 -11.11 25.29 -12.27
C LYS A 456 -10.32 23.98 -12.29
N PRO A 457 -9.00 24.02 -12.02
CA PRO A 457 -8.22 22.81 -11.88
C PRO A 457 -8.62 22.07 -10.60
N ALA A 458 -8.67 20.74 -10.67
CA ALA A 458 -8.73 19.91 -9.49
C ALA A 458 -7.33 19.68 -8.93
N VAL A 459 -7.21 19.56 -7.61
CA VAL A 459 -5.99 19.18 -6.91
C VAL A 459 -6.21 17.78 -6.36
N LEU A 460 -5.61 16.78 -6.99
CA LEU A 460 -5.79 15.36 -6.69
C LEU A 460 -4.48 14.75 -6.21
N SER A 461 -4.49 13.64 -5.47
CA SER A 461 -3.22 13.01 -5.11
C SER A 461 -2.58 12.38 -6.34
N SER A 462 -1.25 12.30 -6.29
CA SER A 462 -0.50 11.48 -7.23
C SER A 462 -0.97 10.04 -7.06
N GLY A 463 -1.66 9.50 -8.07
CA GLY A 463 -2.16 8.15 -7.96
C GLY A 463 -1.01 7.18 -7.86
N ASN A 464 -0.81 6.61 -6.67
CA ASN A 464 0.08 5.48 -6.48
C ASN A 464 -0.61 4.24 -7.08
N TRP A 465 -0.66 4.24 -8.41
CA TRP A 465 -1.22 3.18 -9.24
C TRP A 465 -0.10 2.34 -9.86
N ALA A 466 1.11 2.43 -9.28
CA ALA A 466 2.34 2.06 -9.93
C ALA A 466 2.29 0.60 -10.39
N GLY A 467 2.39 0.42 -11.72
CA GLY A 467 3.10 -0.73 -12.23
C GLY A 467 4.53 -0.62 -11.73
N ILE A 468 4.92 -1.59 -10.90
CA ILE A 468 6.28 -2.03 -10.58
C ILE A 468 7.34 -0.93 -10.75
N ALA A 469 7.41 0.01 -9.80
CA ALA A 469 8.57 0.86 -9.58
C ALA A 469 9.15 0.41 -8.23
N GLU A 470 10.39 -0.09 -8.26
CA GLU A 470 11.21 -0.63 -7.18
C GLU A 470 10.48 -1.08 -5.91
N LEU A 471 10.46 -2.40 -5.73
CA LEU A 471 9.95 -3.06 -4.55
C LEU A 471 10.80 -2.63 -3.34
N ASN A 472 10.30 -1.65 -2.57
CA ASN A 472 10.87 -1.30 -1.28
C ASN A 472 10.40 -2.35 -0.26
N TYR A 473 11.28 -3.29 0.06
CA TYR A 473 11.04 -4.26 1.12
C TYR A 473 11.23 -3.61 2.50
N LEU A 474 10.59 -4.19 3.51
CA LEU A 474 10.78 -3.75 4.88
C LEU A 474 12.23 -3.98 5.32
N LEU A 475 12.89 -2.93 5.82
CA LEU A 475 14.10 -3.04 6.61
C LEU A 475 13.86 -2.47 8.00
N ILE A 476 14.02 -3.31 9.02
CA ILE A 476 14.03 -2.89 10.41
C ILE A 476 15.51 -2.76 10.83
N PRO A 477 16.03 -1.54 11.10
CA PRO A 477 17.47 -1.30 11.21
C PRO A 477 18.22 -2.18 12.23
N ASP A 478 17.54 -2.66 13.26
CA ASP A 478 18.09 -3.45 14.37
C ASP A 478 17.66 -4.92 14.39
N MET A 479 16.84 -5.37 13.43
CA MET A 479 16.32 -6.74 13.34
C MET A 479 16.24 -7.17 11.88
N LYS A 480 17.27 -7.87 11.40
CA LYS A 480 17.33 -8.35 10.03
C LYS A 480 16.84 -9.77 9.89
N ASP A 481 17.12 -10.63 10.87
CA ASP A 481 16.96 -12.07 10.73
C ASP A 481 16.19 -12.66 11.91
N ILE A 482 14.88 -12.75 11.74
CA ILE A 482 13.93 -13.15 12.78
C ILE A 482 13.65 -14.66 12.70
N LEU A 483 14.22 -15.44 13.61
CA LEU A 483 13.95 -16.89 13.69
C LEU A 483 12.69 -17.19 14.51
N LEU A 484 11.78 -17.99 13.93
CA LEU A 484 10.60 -18.48 14.63
C LEU A 484 10.96 -19.67 15.53
N ILE A 485 10.65 -19.57 16.82
CA ILE A 485 10.91 -20.56 17.86
C ILE A 485 9.59 -21.09 18.41
N TYR A 486 9.22 -22.30 17.99
CA TYR A 486 8.04 -22.97 18.55
C TYR A 486 8.35 -23.65 19.89
N SER A 487 7.50 -23.43 20.89
CA SER A 487 7.56 -24.08 22.20
C SER A 487 6.17 -24.35 22.78
N GLY A 488 6.10 -25.06 23.90
CA GLY A 488 4.83 -25.45 24.52
C GLY A 488 4.45 -26.88 24.14
N THR A 489 3.17 -27.15 23.95
CA THR A 489 2.67 -28.52 23.83
C THR A 489 2.16 -28.79 22.42
N VAL A 490 2.72 -29.81 21.75
CA VAL A 490 2.23 -30.27 20.45
C VAL A 490 0.90 -31.03 20.59
N ALA A 491 0.20 -31.27 19.47
CA ALA A 491 -1.15 -31.86 19.48
C ALA A 491 -1.28 -33.21 20.21
N ASN A 492 -0.20 -33.99 20.31
CA ASN A 492 -0.19 -35.27 21.02
C ASN A 492 0.06 -35.14 22.55
N GLY A 493 0.14 -33.92 23.09
CA GLY A 493 0.38 -33.65 24.50
C GLY A 493 1.85 -33.61 24.93
N SER A 494 2.80 -33.84 24.03
CA SER A 494 4.24 -33.80 24.36
C SER A 494 4.74 -32.36 24.46
N PRO A 495 5.51 -32.01 25.52
CA PRO A 495 6.14 -30.70 25.61
C PRO A 495 7.35 -30.61 24.68
N VAL A 496 7.52 -29.46 24.04
CA VAL A 496 8.71 -29.09 23.28
C VAL A 496 9.44 -27.99 24.04
N THR A 497 10.62 -28.35 24.56
CA THR A 497 11.49 -27.46 25.33
C THR A 497 12.80 -27.17 24.59
N TRP A 498 13.45 -26.11 25.01
CA TRP A 498 14.68 -25.57 24.46
C TRP A 498 15.65 -25.30 25.61
N ASN A 499 16.83 -25.90 25.51
CA ASN A 499 17.92 -25.71 26.47
C ASN A 499 19.02 -24.81 25.87
N THR A 500 20.01 -24.44 26.69
CA THR A 500 21.11 -23.54 26.29
C THR A 500 21.92 -24.08 25.10
N GLY A 501 22.15 -25.39 25.05
CA GLY A 501 22.85 -26.04 23.94
C GLY A 501 22.06 -26.03 22.63
N ASP A 502 20.72 -26.03 22.71
CA ASP A 502 19.87 -25.90 21.53
C ASP A 502 19.92 -24.49 20.94
N PHE A 503 19.96 -23.45 21.78
CA PHE A 503 20.02 -22.05 21.30
C PHE A 503 21.41 -21.63 20.86
N LEU A 504 22.47 -22.25 21.37
CA LEU A 504 23.85 -21.89 21.03
C LEU A 504 24.11 -21.84 19.50
N PRO A 505 23.74 -22.84 18.68
CA PRO A 505 23.89 -22.78 17.22
C PRO A 505 22.89 -21.87 16.50
N LEU A 506 21.89 -21.31 17.21
CA LEU A 506 20.90 -20.39 16.64
C LEU A 506 21.26 -18.92 16.93
N ALA A 507 21.87 -18.64 18.09
CA ALA A 507 22.40 -17.32 18.42
C ALA A 507 23.80 -17.09 17.83
N GLY A 508 24.59 -18.16 17.67
CA GLY A 508 25.93 -18.11 17.10
C GLY A 508 26.13 -19.16 16.01
N TYR A 509 26.94 -18.82 15.01
CA TYR A 509 27.37 -19.77 13.99
C TYR A 509 28.49 -20.65 14.55
N LEU A 510 28.30 -21.97 14.56
CA LEU A 510 29.29 -22.95 15.03
C LEU A 510 29.94 -23.66 13.84
N ASP A 511 31.27 -23.65 13.77
CA ASP A 511 32.01 -24.43 12.77
C ASP A 511 31.91 -25.96 13.01
N THR A 512 32.53 -26.75 12.14
CA THR A 512 32.57 -28.23 12.25
C THR A 512 33.32 -28.72 13.49
N GLY A 513 34.20 -27.89 14.06
CA GLY A 513 34.86 -28.15 15.35
C GLY A 513 34.02 -27.74 16.57
N GLY A 514 32.85 -27.13 16.36
CA GLY A 514 31.96 -26.63 17.41
C GLY A 514 32.35 -25.27 17.98
N ALA A 515 33.34 -24.58 17.41
CA ALA A 515 33.71 -23.24 17.85
C ALA A 515 32.75 -22.19 17.28
N VAL A 516 32.36 -21.21 18.11
CA VAL A 516 31.56 -20.06 17.67
C VAL A 516 32.43 -19.16 16.79
N ARG A 517 31.99 -18.87 15.57
CA ARG A 517 32.72 -18.05 14.57
C ARG A 517 32.02 -16.76 14.20
N GLY A 518 30.75 -16.59 14.57
CA GLY A 518 29.99 -15.37 14.33
C GLY A 518 28.60 -15.45 14.96
N ARG A 519 27.80 -14.40 14.77
CA ARG A 519 26.35 -14.40 15.07
C ARG A 519 25.61 -15.18 14.00
N MET A 520 24.51 -15.84 14.36
CA MET A 520 23.63 -16.48 13.39
C MET A 520 22.39 -15.61 13.19
N PHE A 521 21.31 -15.81 13.96
CA PHE A 521 20.15 -14.90 13.95
C PHE A 521 20.37 -13.73 14.92
N ASP A 522 19.64 -12.62 14.72
CA ASP A 522 19.68 -11.44 15.59
C ASP A 522 18.41 -11.20 16.41
N THR A 523 17.36 -11.98 16.10
CA THR A 523 16.04 -11.88 16.70
C THR A 523 15.37 -13.24 16.81
N MET A 524 14.75 -13.53 17.95
CA MET A 524 14.02 -14.78 18.22
C MET A 524 12.55 -14.47 18.51
N LEU A 525 11.65 -15.01 17.70
CA LEU A 525 10.20 -14.88 17.86
C LEU A 525 9.62 -16.16 18.48
N PHE A 526 9.13 -16.10 19.72
CA PHE A 526 8.58 -17.28 20.42
C PHE A 526 7.10 -17.47 20.14
N LEU A 527 6.72 -18.67 19.70
CA LEU A 527 5.36 -19.05 19.32
C LEU A 527 4.87 -20.28 20.10
N PRO A 528 3.59 -20.33 20.49
CA PRO A 528 2.98 -21.55 20.97
C PRO A 528 2.69 -22.50 19.80
N PHE A 529 2.79 -23.81 20.04
CA PHE A 529 2.16 -24.78 19.15
C PHE A 529 0.62 -24.66 19.23
N PRO A 530 -0.11 -24.97 18.14
CA PRO A 530 -1.58 -24.90 18.11
C PRO A 530 -2.27 -25.67 19.25
N GLY A 531 -1.65 -26.74 19.77
CA GLY A 531 -2.16 -27.49 20.92
C GLY A 531 -2.18 -26.72 22.25
N THR A 532 -1.65 -25.49 22.29
CA THR A 532 -1.44 -24.72 23.53
C THR A 532 -2.43 -23.55 23.69
N THR A 533 -3.32 -23.29 22.73
CA THR A 533 -4.12 -22.04 22.66
C THR A 533 -5.62 -22.23 22.95
N GLY A 534 -5.98 -23.11 23.89
CA GLY A 534 -7.38 -23.44 24.23
C GLY A 534 -8.08 -22.43 25.13
N ASN A 535 -7.90 -22.57 26.44
CA ASN A 535 -8.56 -21.78 27.48
C ASN A 535 -7.55 -20.98 28.35
N ARG A 536 -8.04 -20.30 29.39
CA ARG A 536 -7.24 -19.50 30.32
C ARG A 536 -6.08 -20.28 30.95
N ASP A 537 -6.29 -21.55 31.29
CA ASP A 537 -5.26 -22.37 31.92
C ASP A 537 -4.20 -22.83 30.90
N ASN A 538 -4.59 -23.12 29.66
CA ASN A 538 -3.62 -23.38 28.59
C ASN A 538 -2.74 -22.16 28.32
N TRP A 539 -3.33 -20.97 28.26
CA TRP A 539 -2.60 -19.72 28.09
C TRP A 539 -1.64 -19.47 29.26
N SER A 540 -2.10 -19.69 30.50
CA SER A 540 -1.25 -19.58 31.70
C SER A 540 -0.08 -20.57 31.67
N ALA A 541 -0.34 -21.84 31.34
CA ALA A 541 0.67 -22.88 31.29
C ALA A 541 1.75 -22.60 30.22
N TYR A 542 1.35 -22.08 29.05
CA TYR A 542 2.32 -21.64 28.05
C TYR A 542 3.20 -20.51 28.58
N LEU A 543 2.58 -19.50 29.19
CA LEU A 543 3.30 -18.35 29.72
C LEU A 543 4.26 -18.77 30.85
N ASP A 544 3.86 -19.67 31.74
CA ASP A 544 4.73 -20.23 32.77
C ASP A 544 5.90 -21.01 32.16
N SER A 545 5.65 -21.81 31.11
CA SER A 545 6.70 -22.54 30.41
C SER A 545 7.73 -21.63 29.75
N LEU A 546 7.33 -20.48 29.20
CA LEU A 546 8.23 -19.51 28.55
C LEU A 546 9.26 -18.92 29.52
N PHE A 547 8.88 -18.73 30.78
CA PHE A 547 9.71 -18.11 31.82
C PHE A 547 10.26 -19.12 32.84
N ALA A 548 10.09 -20.41 32.59
CA ALA A 548 10.54 -21.45 33.51
C ALA A 548 12.08 -21.52 33.59
N PRO A 549 12.65 -21.83 34.77
CA PRO A 549 14.09 -21.95 34.94
C PRO A 549 14.71 -23.02 34.03
N GLY A 550 15.89 -22.73 33.49
CA GLY A 550 16.72 -23.66 32.70
C GLY A 550 16.23 -23.92 31.27
N GLN A 551 15.13 -23.28 30.84
CA GLN A 551 14.55 -23.50 29.52
C GLN A 551 14.08 -22.20 28.87
N GLN A 552 13.73 -22.29 27.58
CA GLN A 552 13.16 -21.21 26.77
C GLN A 552 13.97 -19.90 26.90
N LEU A 553 13.38 -18.84 27.45
CA LEU A 553 14.00 -17.52 27.51
C LEU A 553 15.25 -17.50 28.40
N GLN A 554 15.26 -18.21 29.53
CA GLN A 554 16.48 -18.27 30.36
C GLN A 554 17.61 -19.05 29.66
N ALA A 555 17.25 -20.12 28.94
CA ALA A 555 18.22 -20.86 28.14
C ALA A 555 18.79 -20.03 26.98
N LEU A 556 17.97 -19.21 26.32
CA LEU A 556 18.40 -18.27 25.28
C LEU A 556 19.34 -17.21 25.88
N ASP A 557 19.00 -16.61 27.02
CA ASP A 557 19.85 -15.61 27.70
C ASP A 557 21.27 -16.16 27.97
N GLN A 558 21.36 -17.41 28.44
CA GLN A 558 22.63 -18.10 28.69
C GLN A 558 23.39 -18.44 27.40
N ALA A 559 22.68 -18.80 26.33
CA ALA A 559 23.30 -19.09 25.04
C ALA A 559 23.91 -17.82 24.44
N VAL A 560 23.19 -16.69 24.49
CA VAL A 560 23.68 -15.38 24.03
C VAL A 560 24.88 -14.93 24.86
N ALA A 561 24.87 -15.15 26.19
CA ALA A 561 26.05 -14.91 27.03
C ALA A 561 27.26 -15.73 26.59
N SER A 562 27.05 -16.99 26.19
CA SER A 562 28.12 -17.88 25.70
C SER A 562 28.67 -17.41 24.36
N VAL A 563 27.81 -16.94 23.44
CA VAL A 563 28.23 -16.33 22.17
C VAL A 563 28.99 -15.03 22.40
N ASN A 564 28.50 -14.14 23.28
CA ASN A 564 29.18 -12.91 23.71
C ASN A 564 30.60 -13.19 24.19
N ASN A 565 30.75 -14.16 25.09
CA ASN A 565 32.06 -14.55 25.63
C ASN A 565 33.00 -15.11 24.55
N ALA A 566 32.48 -15.89 23.61
CA ALA A 566 33.29 -16.48 22.54
C ALA A 566 33.74 -15.44 21.49
N LEU A 567 32.92 -14.42 21.24
CA LEU A 567 33.19 -13.38 20.24
C LEU A 567 33.83 -12.11 20.82
N GLY A 568 33.89 -11.98 22.15
CA GLY A 568 34.34 -10.75 22.81
C GLY A 568 33.36 -9.58 22.62
N ASP A 569 32.06 -9.87 22.53
CA ASP A 569 30.97 -8.92 22.30
C ASP A 569 30.06 -8.80 23.54
N SER A 570 29.15 -7.84 23.54
CA SER A 570 28.15 -7.62 24.58
C SER A 570 26.75 -7.33 24.01
N ALA A 571 26.45 -7.81 22.79
CA ALA A 571 25.15 -7.59 22.18
C ALA A 571 24.03 -8.30 22.95
N ARG A 572 22.83 -7.71 22.87
CA ARG A 572 21.60 -8.29 23.38
C ARG A 572 20.76 -8.81 22.22
N GLU A 573 20.28 -10.04 22.37
CA GLU A 573 19.41 -10.70 21.40
C GLU A 573 18.00 -10.12 21.50
N LYS A 574 17.37 -9.84 20.36
CA LYS A 574 16.00 -9.32 20.35
C LYS A 574 15.03 -10.47 20.51
N VAL A 575 14.00 -10.26 21.32
CA VAL A 575 12.95 -11.25 21.56
C VAL A 575 11.61 -10.65 21.20
N ILE A 576 10.85 -11.37 20.37
CA ILE A 576 9.45 -11.07 20.07
C ILE A 576 8.59 -12.14 20.76
N LEU A 577 7.60 -11.73 21.54
CA LEU A 577 6.71 -12.65 22.26
C LEU A 577 5.29 -12.61 21.71
N THR A 578 4.64 -13.76 21.65
CA THR A 578 3.32 -13.91 21.02
C THR A 578 2.15 -13.62 21.96
N LEU A 579 1.15 -12.88 21.47
CA LEU A 579 -0.21 -12.88 22.02
C LEU A 579 -1.03 -14.03 21.39
N PRO A 580 -1.53 -14.98 22.20
CA PRO A 580 -2.43 -16.03 21.70
C PRO A 580 -3.69 -15.45 21.07
N TYR A 581 -4.27 -16.19 20.12
CA TYR A 581 -5.49 -15.75 19.44
C TYR A 581 -6.75 -16.12 20.25
N PRO A 582 -7.60 -15.14 20.64
CA PRO A 582 -8.87 -15.43 21.30
C PRO A 582 -9.88 -15.87 20.23
N ASP A 583 -9.95 -17.18 19.97
CA ASP A 583 -10.80 -17.74 18.91
C ASP A 583 -12.29 -17.43 19.15
N PRO A 584 -13.02 -16.84 18.18
CA PRO A 584 -14.45 -16.57 18.33
C PRO A 584 -15.31 -17.83 18.51
N GLN A 585 -14.78 -19.05 18.29
CA GLN A 585 -15.48 -20.31 18.55
C GLN A 585 -15.30 -20.82 20.00
N GLN A 586 -14.57 -20.10 20.86
CA GLN A 586 -14.34 -20.51 22.23
C GLN A 586 -15.54 -20.18 23.13
N HIS A 587 -16.25 -21.21 23.60
CA HIS A 587 -17.41 -21.08 24.48
C HIS A 587 -17.06 -20.99 25.98
N GLN A 588 -15.92 -21.55 26.39
CA GLN A 588 -15.55 -21.71 27.80
C GLN A 588 -14.08 -21.35 28.03
N PHE A 589 -13.74 -20.07 27.83
CA PHE A 589 -12.38 -19.61 28.07
C PHE A 589 -12.00 -19.66 29.56
N GLY A 590 -12.95 -19.37 30.45
CA GLY A 590 -12.77 -19.43 31.90
C GLY A 590 -12.83 -18.05 32.58
N THR A 591 -12.59 -18.03 33.89
CA THR A 591 -12.69 -16.82 34.74
C THR A 591 -11.32 -16.18 34.93
N LEU A 592 -11.25 -14.86 34.79
CA LEU A 592 -10.04 -14.08 35.07
C LEU A 592 -9.98 -13.66 36.55
N ASP A 593 -8.77 -13.46 37.10
CA ASP A 593 -8.56 -13.19 38.53
C ASP A 593 -9.26 -11.91 39.05
N LYS A 594 -9.65 -11.00 38.15
CA LYS A 594 -10.41 -9.77 38.44
C LYS A 594 -11.69 -9.62 37.59
N GLY A 595 -12.21 -10.70 37.02
CA GLY A 595 -13.36 -10.69 36.11
C GLY A 595 -14.73 -10.81 36.81
N GLU A 596 -15.79 -10.36 36.14
CA GLU A 596 -17.20 -10.43 36.62
C GLU A 596 -17.85 -11.82 36.39
N GLY A 597 -17.11 -12.81 35.88
CA GLY A 597 -17.60 -14.15 35.57
C GLY A 597 -16.75 -14.88 34.52
N PRO A 598 -17.13 -16.11 34.14
CA PRO A 598 -16.45 -16.85 33.08
C PRO A 598 -16.65 -16.17 31.72
N LEU A 599 -15.60 -16.15 30.91
CA LEU A 599 -15.62 -15.56 29.57
C LEU A 599 -16.00 -16.60 28.50
N SER A 600 -16.90 -16.20 27.61
CA SER A 600 -17.11 -16.82 26.30
C SER A 600 -16.74 -15.82 25.21
N PHE A 601 -16.10 -16.30 24.15
CA PHE A 601 -15.76 -15.52 22.96
C PHE A 601 -16.77 -15.72 21.83
N SER A 602 -17.72 -16.65 22.00
CA SER A 602 -18.69 -17.02 20.99
C SER A 602 -19.92 -16.13 21.02
N VAL A 603 -20.30 -15.66 19.82
CA VAL A 603 -21.55 -14.91 19.61
C VAL A 603 -22.80 -15.79 19.74
N GLU A 604 -22.61 -17.11 19.86
CA GLU A 604 -23.70 -18.05 20.16
C GLU A 604 -24.09 -18.03 21.64
N ASP A 605 -23.16 -17.66 22.54
CA ASP A 605 -23.38 -17.64 23.99
C ASP A 605 -23.70 -16.24 24.52
N VAL A 606 -23.11 -15.20 23.91
CA VAL A 606 -23.25 -13.78 24.30
C VAL A 606 -23.43 -12.91 23.08
N ASP A 607 -23.94 -11.68 23.24
CA ASP A 607 -24.04 -10.75 22.09
C ASP A 607 -22.67 -10.37 21.51
N GLY A 608 -22.66 -9.87 20.28
CA GLY A 608 -21.43 -9.57 19.54
C GLY A 608 -20.52 -8.52 20.19
N GLU A 609 -21.10 -7.51 20.85
CA GLU A 609 -20.31 -6.50 21.56
C GLU A 609 -19.65 -7.10 22.80
N LYS A 610 -20.38 -7.95 23.53
CA LYS A 610 -19.86 -8.67 24.69
C LYS A 610 -18.83 -9.71 24.31
N ALA A 611 -19.03 -10.46 23.22
CA ALA A 611 -18.04 -11.41 22.69
C ALA A 611 -16.72 -10.70 22.36
N LEU A 612 -16.78 -9.57 21.64
CA LEU A 612 -15.62 -8.75 21.33
C LEU A 612 -14.94 -8.22 22.61
N ALA A 613 -15.72 -7.70 23.56
CA ALA A 613 -15.19 -7.22 24.83
C ALA A 613 -14.49 -8.33 25.63
N ASN A 614 -15.06 -9.54 25.68
CA ASN A 614 -14.48 -10.69 26.35
C ASN A 614 -13.15 -11.12 25.70
N ARG A 615 -13.09 -11.16 24.36
CA ARG A 615 -11.87 -11.47 23.59
C ARG A 615 -10.77 -10.44 23.89
N LEU A 616 -11.10 -9.15 23.89
CA LEU A 616 -10.16 -8.08 24.23
C LEU A 616 -9.70 -8.15 25.69
N GLN A 617 -10.60 -8.47 26.62
CA GLN A 617 -10.27 -8.61 28.05
C GLN A 617 -9.29 -9.75 28.30
N ALA A 618 -9.42 -10.88 27.61
CA ALA A 618 -8.49 -12.00 27.71
C ALA A 618 -7.08 -11.63 27.21
N LEU A 619 -6.99 -10.90 26.09
CA LEU A 619 -5.72 -10.38 25.56
C LEU A 619 -5.07 -9.38 26.53
N GLN A 620 -5.84 -8.48 27.12
CA GLN A 620 -5.35 -7.52 28.11
C GLN A 620 -4.78 -8.22 29.35
N TRP A 621 -5.48 -9.24 29.85
CA TRP A 621 -5.02 -10.04 30.99
C TRP A 621 -3.71 -10.77 30.66
N TYR A 622 -3.65 -11.47 29.53
CA TYR A 622 -2.46 -12.21 29.13
C TYR A 622 -1.26 -11.29 28.93
N TYR A 623 -1.46 -10.17 28.24
CA TYR A 623 -0.39 -9.21 27.97
C TYR A 623 0.14 -8.58 29.26
N ALA A 624 -0.73 -8.25 30.22
CA ALA A 624 -0.30 -7.74 31.52
C ALA A 624 0.58 -8.75 32.28
N ALA A 625 0.17 -10.03 32.32
CA ALA A 625 0.94 -11.09 32.96
C ALA A 625 2.29 -11.35 32.26
N LEU A 626 2.33 -11.31 30.93
CA LEU A 626 3.55 -11.43 30.14
C LEU A 626 4.56 -10.34 30.49
N LYS A 627 4.11 -9.08 30.55
CA LYS A 627 4.98 -7.94 30.90
C LYS A 627 5.48 -8.00 32.34
N GLU A 628 4.66 -8.49 33.26
CA GLU A 628 5.08 -8.69 34.64
C GLU A 628 6.20 -9.74 34.73
N LYS A 629 6.01 -10.90 34.10
CA LYS A 629 7.02 -11.96 34.07
C LYS A 629 8.30 -11.53 33.36
N TRP A 630 8.20 -10.79 32.24
CA TRP A 630 9.38 -10.25 31.55
C TRP A 630 10.20 -9.32 32.46
N ARG A 631 9.55 -8.36 33.12
CA ARG A 631 10.24 -7.45 34.05
C ARG A 631 10.84 -8.19 35.25
N GLY A 632 10.15 -9.21 35.76
CA GLY A 632 10.63 -10.02 36.88
C GLY A 632 11.80 -10.95 36.53
N ALA A 633 11.93 -11.35 35.27
CA ALA A 633 13.01 -12.24 34.81
C ALA A 633 14.39 -11.54 34.72
N ASP A 634 14.41 -10.21 34.53
CA ASP A 634 15.63 -9.38 34.53
C ASP A 634 16.77 -9.94 33.66
N PHE A 635 16.42 -10.35 32.43
CA PHE A 635 17.36 -10.89 31.44
C PHE A 635 18.48 -9.90 31.11
N LYS A 636 19.72 -10.38 31.10
CA LYS A 636 20.92 -9.54 30.90
C LYS A 636 21.34 -9.46 29.45
N ASN A 637 21.06 -10.51 28.69
CA ASN A 637 21.48 -10.69 27.31
C ASN A 637 20.31 -10.63 26.32
N LEU A 638 19.07 -10.45 26.80
CA LEU A 638 17.88 -10.37 25.96
C LEU A 638 17.20 -9.00 26.06
N GLU A 639 16.58 -8.56 24.98
CA GLU A 639 15.75 -7.35 24.91
C GLU A 639 14.37 -7.70 24.36
N LEU A 640 13.29 -7.20 24.99
CA LEU A 640 11.94 -7.34 24.45
C LEU A 640 11.78 -6.35 23.31
N ALA A 641 11.82 -6.85 22.08
CA ALA A 641 11.80 -6.03 20.88
C ALA A 641 10.38 -5.79 20.35
N GLY A 642 9.43 -6.65 20.73
CA GLY A 642 8.01 -6.41 20.50
C GLY A 642 7.12 -7.62 20.72
N ILE A 643 5.92 -7.51 20.18
CA ILE A 643 4.81 -8.43 20.42
C ILE A 643 4.23 -8.92 19.10
N TYR A 644 4.00 -10.21 18.98
CA TYR A 644 3.48 -10.86 17.79
C TYR A 644 2.00 -11.20 17.91
N TRP A 645 1.24 -10.95 16.84
CA TRP A 645 -0.15 -11.40 16.71
C TRP A 645 -0.22 -12.82 16.13
N TYR A 646 -0.68 -13.78 16.94
CA TYR A 646 -0.63 -15.21 16.57
C TYR A 646 -1.39 -15.58 15.29
N LYS A 647 -2.54 -14.96 15.03
CA LYS A 647 -3.39 -15.37 13.91
C LYS A 647 -2.86 -14.82 12.59
N GLU A 648 -2.50 -15.70 11.67
CA GLU A 648 -1.92 -15.38 10.36
C GLU A 648 -2.93 -14.79 9.34
N ASN A 649 -4.16 -14.49 9.76
CA ASN A 649 -5.23 -14.02 8.89
C ASN A 649 -6.15 -13.05 9.65
N ILE A 650 -6.51 -11.93 9.01
CA ILE A 650 -7.48 -10.97 9.56
C ILE A 650 -8.74 -11.02 8.70
N ASP A 651 -9.67 -11.85 9.13
CA ASP A 651 -10.92 -12.06 8.42
C ASP A 651 -12.00 -11.09 8.91
N ASN A 652 -12.16 -9.96 8.22
CA ASN A 652 -13.19 -8.97 8.54
C ASN A 652 -14.63 -9.52 8.39
N ARG A 653 -14.83 -10.76 7.92
CA ARG A 653 -16.14 -11.44 7.92
C ARG A 653 -16.53 -11.92 9.34
N ILE A 654 -15.57 -12.06 10.24
CA ILE A 654 -15.79 -12.39 11.65
C ILE A 654 -16.23 -11.11 12.39
N PRO A 655 -17.39 -11.10 13.08
CA PRO A 655 -17.86 -9.93 13.82
C PRO A 655 -16.82 -9.43 14.84
N GLY A 656 -16.49 -8.13 14.77
CA GLY A 656 -15.56 -7.48 15.70
C GLY A 656 -14.08 -7.77 15.47
N GLU A 657 -13.71 -8.55 14.45
CA GLU A 657 -12.32 -8.98 14.23
C GLU A 657 -11.38 -7.80 13.96
N ARG A 658 -11.81 -6.86 13.10
CA ARG A 658 -11.05 -5.66 12.81
C ARG A 658 -10.82 -4.83 14.08
N GLU A 659 -11.89 -4.59 14.84
CA GLU A 659 -11.86 -3.82 16.07
C GLU A 659 -10.96 -4.47 17.11
N LEU A 660 -11.01 -5.81 17.24
CA LEU A 660 -10.14 -6.56 18.15
C LEU A 660 -8.66 -6.33 17.82
N VAL A 661 -8.28 -6.46 16.54
CA VAL A 661 -6.88 -6.28 16.12
C VAL A 661 -6.45 -4.83 16.33
N VAL A 662 -7.25 -3.84 15.94
CA VAL A 662 -6.94 -2.41 16.12
C VAL A 662 -6.75 -2.06 17.60
N ASN A 663 -7.65 -2.55 18.46
CA ASN A 663 -7.56 -2.32 19.91
C ASN A 663 -6.36 -3.02 20.55
N THR A 664 -6.03 -4.23 20.09
CA THR A 664 -4.84 -4.97 20.54
C THR A 664 -3.57 -4.25 20.12
N ALA A 665 -3.49 -3.82 18.86
CA ALA A 665 -2.36 -3.08 18.34
C ALA A 665 -2.18 -1.76 19.10
N LYS A 666 -3.27 -1.05 19.40
CA LYS A 666 -3.24 0.15 20.25
C LYS A 666 -2.69 -0.16 21.64
N MET A 667 -3.18 -1.21 22.30
CA MET A 667 -2.69 -1.65 23.62
C MET A 667 -1.18 -1.93 23.62
N VAL A 668 -0.65 -2.58 22.59
CA VAL A 668 0.78 -2.87 22.44
C VAL A 668 1.58 -1.59 22.23
N ARG A 669 1.14 -0.72 21.32
CA ARG A 669 1.84 0.53 20.99
C ARG A 669 1.81 1.57 22.11
N ASP A 670 0.71 1.68 22.86
CA ASP A 670 0.60 2.57 24.02
C ASP A 670 1.62 2.21 25.11
N ASP A 671 2.11 0.96 25.11
CA ASP A 671 3.17 0.47 26.01
C ASP A 671 4.59 0.62 25.40
N GLY A 672 4.71 1.30 24.26
CA GLY A 672 5.97 1.53 23.56
C GLY A 672 6.53 0.31 22.82
N GLN A 673 5.76 -0.78 22.71
CA GLN A 673 6.19 -2.01 22.03
C GLN A 673 5.85 -1.96 20.53
N ARG A 674 6.68 -2.63 19.73
CA ARG A 674 6.43 -2.88 18.29
C ARG A 674 5.44 -4.04 18.14
N PHE A 675 4.51 -3.94 17.21
CA PHE A 675 3.50 -4.98 16.96
C PHE A 675 3.75 -5.68 15.61
N PHE A 676 3.93 -6.99 15.64
CA PHE A 676 4.36 -7.83 14.51
C PHE A 676 3.26 -8.76 14.02
N TRP A 677 3.30 -9.10 12.73
CA TRP A 677 2.41 -10.08 12.12
C TRP A 677 3.05 -10.77 10.92
N ILE A 678 2.81 -12.08 10.79
CA ILE A 678 3.32 -12.91 9.71
C ILE A 678 2.11 -13.57 9.02
N PRO A 679 1.50 -12.90 8.02
CA PRO A 679 0.47 -13.50 7.19
C PRO A 679 1.06 -14.41 6.13
N TYR A 680 0.33 -15.47 5.80
CA TYR A 680 0.64 -16.29 4.64
C TYR A 680 0.20 -15.63 3.31
N PHE A 681 0.83 -16.00 2.21
CA PHE A 681 0.50 -15.45 0.89
C PHE A 681 -0.95 -15.78 0.52
N GLY A 682 -1.77 -14.73 0.39
CA GLY A 682 -3.21 -14.86 0.15
C GLY A 682 -4.08 -14.75 1.40
N ALA A 683 -3.50 -14.56 2.58
CA ALA A 683 -4.24 -14.21 3.80
C ALA A 683 -4.98 -12.87 3.63
N TYR A 684 -6.11 -12.70 4.31
CA TYR A 684 -6.85 -11.44 4.32
C TYR A 684 -6.17 -10.41 5.22
N GLY A 685 -6.16 -9.15 4.77
CA GLY A 685 -5.87 -7.98 5.60
C GLY A 685 -4.45 -7.43 5.49
N TYR A 686 -3.46 -8.19 5.00
CA TYR A 686 -2.07 -7.72 4.96
C TYR A 686 -1.86 -6.52 4.03
N GLN A 687 -2.70 -6.33 3.01
CA GLN A 687 -2.65 -5.15 2.14
C GLN A 687 -3.00 -3.86 2.89
N ASN A 688 -3.75 -3.99 4.00
CA ASN A 688 -4.25 -2.89 4.82
C ASN A 688 -3.59 -2.87 6.21
N TRP A 689 -2.44 -3.54 6.40
CA TRP A 689 -1.81 -3.77 7.71
C TRP A 689 -1.63 -2.52 8.57
N ARG A 690 -1.26 -1.38 7.96
CA ARG A 690 -1.10 -0.10 8.65
C ARG A 690 -2.40 0.37 9.30
N SER A 691 -3.53 0.10 8.66
CA SER A 691 -4.86 0.47 9.19
C SER A 691 -5.27 -0.35 10.41
N TYR A 692 -4.67 -1.54 10.58
CA TYR A 692 -4.83 -2.36 11.78
C TYR A 692 -3.86 -1.95 12.90
N GLY A 693 -2.82 -1.17 12.56
CA GLY A 693 -1.86 -0.63 13.51
C GLY A 693 -0.68 -1.55 13.83
N PHE A 694 -0.38 -2.54 12.98
CA PHE A 694 0.90 -3.24 13.07
C PHE A 694 2.05 -2.24 12.87
N SER A 695 3.19 -2.54 13.48
CA SER A 695 4.46 -1.83 13.26
C SER A 695 5.20 -2.42 12.08
N HIS A 696 5.23 -3.76 12.01
CA HIS A 696 5.98 -4.52 11.03
C HIS A 696 5.20 -5.76 10.61
N VAL A 697 5.26 -6.09 9.32
CA VAL A 697 4.60 -7.26 8.75
C VAL A 697 5.57 -7.97 7.82
N ILE A 698 5.58 -9.30 7.87
CA ILE A 698 6.48 -10.16 7.10
C ILE A 698 5.61 -11.18 6.37
N LEU A 699 5.69 -11.24 5.04
CA LEU A 699 4.81 -12.10 4.25
C LEU A 699 5.44 -13.50 4.10
N GLN A 700 4.72 -14.53 4.52
CA GLN A 700 5.11 -15.91 4.29
C GLN A 700 4.68 -16.36 2.88
N PRO A 701 5.60 -16.74 1.99
CA PRO A 701 5.26 -17.12 0.61
C PRO A 701 4.43 -18.41 0.49
N ASN A 702 4.50 -19.32 1.47
CA ASN A 702 4.06 -20.72 1.34
C ASN A 702 4.78 -21.43 0.19
N PHE A 703 6.07 -21.15 -0.01
CA PHE A 703 6.84 -21.70 -1.14
C PHE A 703 7.27 -23.13 -0.85
N TYR A 704 7.80 -23.36 0.35
CA TYR A 704 8.37 -24.65 0.76
C TYR A 704 7.32 -25.72 1.07
N THR A 705 6.06 -25.31 1.25
CA THR A 705 4.92 -26.18 1.57
C THR A 705 4.08 -26.59 0.35
N ALA A 706 4.42 -26.09 -0.85
CA ALA A 706 3.66 -26.39 -2.07
C ALA A 706 3.89 -27.83 -2.58
N ASP A 707 2.81 -28.54 -2.88
CA ASP A 707 2.85 -29.89 -3.47
C ASP A 707 3.35 -29.87 -4.93
N ASP A 708 3.10 -28.78 -5.66
CA ASP A 708 3.57 -28.51 -7.02
C ASP A 708 4.42 -27.23 -7.07
N ILE A 709 5.51 -27.25 -7.84
CA ILE A 709 6.42 -26.11 -7.99
C ILE A 709 5.71 -24.97 -8.72
N VAL A 710 5.37 -23.91 -7.99
CA VAL A 710 4.94 -22.65 -8.59
C VAL A 710 6.16 -21.75 -8.70
N GLU A 711 6.85 -21.79 -9.84
CA GLU A 711 8.10 -21.04 -10.06
C GLU A 711 7.96 -19.56 -9.71
N ASP A 712 6.79 -18.96 -9.97
CA ASP A 712 6.54 -17.53 -9.75
C ASP A 712 6.07 -17.18 -8.33
N ARG A 713 5.91 -18.15 -7.41
CA ARG A 713 5.36 -17.87 -6.06
C ARG A 713 6.25 -16.91 -5.27
N MET A 714 7.56 -17.11 -5.29
CA MET A 714 8.52 -16.21 -4.65
C MET A 714 8.46 -14.81 -5.27
N SER A 715 8.42 -14.74 -6.61
CA SER A 715 8.28 -13.48 -7.35
C SER A 715 7.02 -12.71 -6.97
N HIS A 716 5.86 -13.38 -6.89
CA HIS A 716 4.61 -12.75 -6.49
C HIS A 716 4.60 -12.34 -5.02
N ALA A 717 5.14 -13.17 -4.13
CA ALA A 717 5.26 -12.83 -2.71
C ALA A 717 6.18 -11.61 -2.52
N ALA A 718 7.30 -11.56 -3.22
CA ALA A 718 8.20 -10.42 -3.21
C ALA A 718 7.56 -9.17 -3.82
N GLU A 719 6.82 -9.29 -4.93
CA GLU A 719 6.06 -8.18 -5.48
C GLU A 719 5.10 -7.58 -4.45
N HIS A 720 4.41 -8.43 -3.69
CA HIS A 720 3.52 -8.00 -2.62
C HIS A 720 4.28 -7.35 -1.46
N ALA A 721 5.38 -7.99 -1.05
CA ALA A 721 6.22 -7.47 0.02
C ALA A 721 6.73 -6.08 -0.34
N GLY A 722 7.23 -5.85 -1.55
CA GLY A 722 7.65 -4.52 -1.98
C GLY A 722 6.50 -3.53 -2.16
N ARG A 723 5.36 -3.97 -2.72
CA ARG A 723 4.18 -3.11 -2.91
C ARG A 723 3.63 -2.58 -1.59
N TYR A 724 3.66 -3.40 -0.53
CA TYR A 724 3.10 -3.05 0.78
C TYR A 724 4.17 -2.72 1.85
N ASN A 725 5.45 -2.77 1.47
CA ASN A 725 6.63 -2.62 2.33
C ASN A 725 6.60 -3.58 3.53
N LEU A 726 6.66 -4.88 3.21
CA LEU A 726 6.69 -6.03 4.11
C LEU A 726 8.07 -6.70 4.04
N GLY A 727 8.42 -7.48 5.06
CA GLY A 727 9.51 -8.46 4.97
C GLY A 727 9.03 -9.71 4.24
N VAL A 728 9.93 -10.68 4.03
CA VAL A 728 9.60 -12.00 3.49
C VAL A 728 10.04 -13.09 4.49
N GLU A 729 9.21 -14.12 4.66
CA GLU A 729 9.62 -15.31 5.41
C GLU A 729 10.27 -16.33 4.49
N LEU A 730 11.33 -16.99 4.98
CA LEU A 730 11.96 -18.15 4.35
C LEU A 730 11.65 -19.42 5.14
N GLU A 731 11.30 -20.50 4.45
CA GLU A 731 10.73 -21.70 5.06
C GLU A 731 11.63 -22.94 4.91
N ILE A 732 11.77 -23.71 5.99
CA ILE A 732 12.46 -24.99 6.04
C ILE A 732 11.86 -25.87 7.14
N ASP A 733 11.85 -27.19 6.94
CA ASP A 733 11.47 -28.14 8.00
C ASP A 733 12.24 -29.46 7.88
N ASP A 734 11.97 -30.39 8.79
CA ASP A 734 12.69 -31.67 8.91
C ASP A 734 12.65 -32.51 7.62
N ARG A 735 11.70 -32.28 6.70
CA ARG A 735 11.68 -32.96 5.39
C ARG A 735 12.95 -32.72 4.61
N ILE A 736 13.67 -31.63 4.84
CA ILE A 736 14.92 -31.34 4.13
C ILE A 736 15.99 -32.43 4.30
N THR A 737 15.95 -33.18 5.40
CA THR A 737 16.98 -34.20 5.69
C THR A 737 16.72 -35.54 5.01
N TYR A 738 15.51 -35.76 4.46
CA TYR A 738 15.12 -37.04 3.87
C TYR A 738 14.34 -36.95 2.54
N SER A 739 13.86 -35.76 2.16
CA SER A 739 13.16 -35.52 0.90
C SER A 739 14.03 -34.72 -0.06
N ARG A 740 14.35 -35.33 -1.21
CA ARG A 740 15.09 -34.65 -2.28
C ARG A 740 14.35 -33.41 -2.78
N ASN A 741 13.02 -33.49 -2.90
CA ASN A 741 12.19 -32.38 -3.34
C ASN A 741 12.31 -31.18 -2.38
N ASN A 742 12.30 -31.43 -1.07
CA ASN A 742 12.41 -30.38 -0.06
C ASN A 742 13.84 -29.80 0.02
N PHE A 743 14.86 -30.63 -0.17
CA PHE A 743 16.24 -30.17 -0.34
C PHE A 743 16.36 -29.20 -1.53
N ASP A 744 15.80 -29.57 -2.69
CA ASP A 744 15.84 -28.73 -3.89
C ASP A 744 14.96 -27.47 -3.73
N LEU A 745 13.82 -27.55 -3.03
CA LEU A 745 12.96 -26.40 -2.73
C LEU A 745 13.68 -25.33 -1.89
N PHE A 746 14.39 -25.72 -0.82
CA PHE A 746 15.10 -24.79 0.04
C PHE A 746 16.17 -23.99 -0.73
N TYR A 747 17.02 -24.67 -1.50
CA TYR A 747 18.04 -23.97 -2.29
C TYR A 747 17.42 -23.12 -3.40
N ARG A 748 16.33 -23.57 -4.02
CA ARG A 748 15.61 -22.76 -5.01
C ARG A 748 14.97 -21.53 -4.40
N GLU A 749 14.50 -21.61 -3.16
CA GLU A 749 13.97 -20.49 -2.39
C GLU A 749 15.06 -19.44 -2.11
N LEU A 750 16.23 -19.87 -1.63
CA LEU A 750 17.39 -18.97 -1.42
C LEU A 750 17.87 -18.35 -2.73
N ASP A 751 17.97 -19.13 -3.81
CA ASP A 751 18.37 -18.62 -5.12
C ASP A 751 17.36 -17.62 -5.70
N TRP A 752 16.06 -17.80 -5.43
CA TRP A 752 15.04 -16.82 -5.78
C TRP A 752 15.13 -15.56 -4.93
N ALA A 753 15.30 -15.72 -3.62
CA ALA A 753 15.43 -14.61 -2.68
C ALA A 753 16.64 -13.73 -3.03
N ASP A 754 17.77 -14.34 -3.38
CA ASP A 754 18.98 -13.67 -3.88
C ASP A 754 18.69 -12.84 -5.15
N ARG A 755 18.06 -13.46 -6.16
CA ARG A 755 17.68 -12.78 -7.42
C ARG A 755 16.74 -11.59 -7.20
N LEU A 756 15.94 -11.64 -6.15
CA LEU A 756 14.97 -10.61 -5.79
C LEU A 756 15.56 -9.54 -4.85
N GLY A 757 16.83 -9.66 -4.48
CA GLY A 757 17.51 -8.72 -3.57
C GLY A 757 16.97 -8.76 -2.14
N LEU A 758 16.53 -9.94 -1.68
CA LEU A 758 16.04 -10.15 -0.31
C LEU A 758 17.17 -10.43 0.70
N ASP A 759 18.42 -10.34 0.28
CA ASP A 759 19.60 -10.48 1.13
C ASP A 759 20.05 -9.11 1.70
N GLY A 760 20.44 -9.08 2.98
CA GLY A 760 21.24 -8.03 3.63
C GLY A 760 20.60 -6.65 3.87
N SER A 761 19.70 -6.19 3.00
CA SER A 761 19.02 -4.90 3.03
C SER A 761 17.51 -5.01 3.27
N VAL A 762 17.05 -6.21 3.64
CA VAL A 762 15.66 -6.55 3.94
C VAL A 762 15.60 -7.28 5.29
N THR A 763 14.52 -7.09 6.04
CA THR A 763 14.22 -7.93 7.21
C THR A 763 13.49 -9.19 6.76
N ASN A 764 14.09 -10.34 7.05
CA ASN A 764 13.51 -11.66 6.80
C ASN A 764 13.05 -12.33 8.09
N ALA A 765 12.00 -13.13 8.00
CA ALA A 765 11.68 -14.14 9.00
C ALA A 765 12.10 -15.53 8.51
N TYR A 766 12.28 -16.46 9.44
CA TYR A 766 12.69 -17.82 9.15
C TYR A 766 11.79 -18.81 9.90
N TYR A 767 10.95 -19.52 9.16
CA TYR A 767 10.24 -20.68 9.68
C TYR A 767 11.14 -21.91 9.50
N ALA A 768 11.59 -22.51 10.61
CA ALA A 768 12.50 -23.65 10.57
C ALA A 768 11.98 -24.89 11.31
N GLY A 769 10.66 -25.09 11.29
CA GLY A 769 9.99 -26.13 12.08
C GLY A 769 10.28 -25.99 13.57
N SER A 770 10.63 -27.11 14.23
CA SER A 770 11.03 -27.11 15.64
C SER A 770 12.54 -27.20 15.80
N LYS A 771 13.14 -28.39 15.61
CA LYS A 771 14.59 -28.62 15.83
C LYS A 771 15.37 -28.82 14.53
N THR A 772 14.80 -28.44 13.38
CA THR A 772 15.38 -28.72 12.06
C THR A 772 16.78 -28.15 11.90
N LEU A 773 17.01 -26.90 12.32
CA LEU A 773 18.35 -26.28 12.24
C LEU A 773 19.40 -27.01 13.09
N LEU A 774 18.99 -27.62 14.22
CA LEU A 774 19.89 -28.45 15.03
C LEU A 774 20.18 -29.78 14.34
N ASN A 775 19.15 -30.39 13.73
CA ASN A 775 19.28 -31.64 13.01
C ASN A 775 20.25 -31.50 11.83
N VAL A 776 20.14 -30.43 11.04
CA VAL A 776 21.06 -30.18 9.93
C VAL A 776 22.46 -29.80 10.41
N ARG A 777 22.58 -28.97 11.47
CA ARG A 777 23.88 -28.62 12.08
C ARG A 777 24.61 -29.85 12.61
N ASN A 778 23.90 -30.79 13.22
CA ASN A 778 24.49 -31.98 13.85
C ASN A 778 24.67 -33.16 12.88
N SER A 779 24.34 -32.99 11.59
CA SER A 779 24.44 -34.09 10.62
C SER A 779 25.89 -34.40 10.25
N ASP A 780 26.23 -35.69 10.24
CA ASP A 780 27.50 -36.19 9.69
C ASP A 780 27.48 -36.26 8.14
N VAL A 781 26.32 -36.05 7.51
CA VAL A 781 26.19 -36.01 6.04
C VAL A 781 26.58 -34.62 5.56
N PRO A 782 27.68 -34.45 4.79
CA PRO A 782 28.20 -33.13 4.44
C PRO A 782 27.18 -32.25 3.71
N GLN A 783 26.35 -32.83 2.84
CA GLN A 783 25.30 -32.11 2.11
C GLN A 783 24.20 -31.58 3.02
N ILE A 784 23.85 -32.32 4.08
CA ILE A 784 22.84 -31.90 5.04
C ILE A 784 23.43 -30.85 6.00
N ARG A 785 24.66 -31.05 6.45
CA ARG A 785 25.38 -30.04 7.24
C ARG A 785 25.54 -28.71 6.50
N ALA A 786 25.80 -28.76 5.20
CA ALA A 786 25.95 -27.58 4.36
C ALA A 786 24.73 -26.64 4.39
N ILE A 787 23.52 -27.14 4.67
CA ILE A 787 22.30 -26.31 4.81
C ILE A 787 22.49 -25.26 5.92
N TYR A 788 23.04 -25.66 7.07
CA TYR A 788 23.32 -24.76 8.19
C TYR A 788 24.39 -23.72 7.83
N ASP A 789 25.46 -24.17 7.15
CA ASP A 789 26.56 -23.30 6.76
C ASP A 789 26.16 -22.33 5.63
N ASP A 790 25.31 -22.76 4.69
CA ASP A 790 24.79 -21.93 3.60
C ASP A 790 23.75 -20.92 4.10
N LEU A 791 22.90 -21.29 5.06
CA LEU A 791 21.98 -20.36 5.69
C LEU A 791 22.74 -19.25 6.46
N TYR A 792 23.86 -19.60 7.11
CA TYR A 792 24.74 -18.60 7.72
C TYR A 792 25.33 -17.64 6.67
N ARG A 793 25.78 -18.17 5.52
CA ARG A 793 26.25 -17.35 4.39
C ARG A 793 25.14 -16.46 3.83
N TRP A 794 23.90 -16.94 3.80
CA TRP A 794 22.75 -16.15 3.37
C TRP A 794 22.54 -14.95 4.29
N ILE A 795 22.43 -15.21 5.60
CA ILE A 795 22.23 -14.18 6.63
C ILE A 795 23.34 -13.11 6.60
N ASN A 796 24.60 -13.53 6.38
CA ASN A 796 25.73 -12.60 6.38
C ASN A 796 26.03 -11.98 5.00
N GLY A 797 25.21 -12.22 3.97
CA GLY A 797 25.37 -11.66 2.62
C GLY A 797 26.57 -12.21 1.84
N THR A 798 27.03 -13.43 2.16
CA THR A 798 28.12 -14.12 1.43
C THR A 798 27.67 -15.41 0.73
N TYR A 799 26.36 -15.65 0.69
CA TYR A 799 25.80 -16.77 -0.07
C TYR A 799 26.15 -16.64 -1.56
N GLN A 800 26.31 -17.79 -2.21
CA GLN A 800 26.54 -17.86 -3.65
C GLN A 800 25.49 -18.81 -4.21
N PRO A 801 24.61 -18.34 -5.10
CA PRO A 801 23.57 -19.17 -5.70
C PRO A 801 24.17 -20.43 -6.32
N LYS A 802 23.52 -21.58 -6.09
CA LYS A 802 24.10 -22.87 -6.49
C LYS A 802 24.00 -23.15 -7.99
N GLY A 803 23.27 -22.32 -8.74
CA GLY A 803 23.05 -22.48 -10.18
C GLY A 803 22.10 -23.64 -10.45
N ASN A 804 21.19 -23.46 -11.42
CA ASN A 804 20.24 -24.50 -11.82
C ASN A 804 20.92 -25.70 -12.47
#